data_AF-A0A7C8CV16-F1
#
_entry.id   AF-A0A7C8CV16-F1
#
_cell.length_a   1.000
_cell.length_b   1.000
_cell.length_c   1.000
_cell.angle_alpha   90.00
_cell.angle_beta   90.00
_cell.angle_gamma   90.00
#
_symmetry.space_group_name_H-M   'P 1'
#
loop_
_entity.id
_entity.type
_entity.pdbx_description
1 polymer ?
#
loop_
_entity_poly.entity_id
_entity_poly.type
_entity_poly.pdbx_seq_one_letter_code
_entity_poly.pdbx_strand_id
1 'polypeptide(L)'
;MKKDITRRKAAILLPAALLLAVAVVSARRAQVGALPAELLLVPFVPAEVRILRPAEVAMLVYNPAENGEVYELESFQVRSGGDIVFASELVGELVGDARYGEVNALIERLPHEISELHRDRRYFADENAPEFGGSEVLEARHEIASRWNALREAYDRGMPQPFTQIDFPLAYDQLFFAGAEEGETARIELRLSYRTPSGQLKVATTTRLITRIAPFALPSASLEASFGGTVNVHAGDLHVHSCHGEASGACAPSSNCTAETLQLSGSFSYGDLKTQYQALGYDWFTATDHSYCINSTSEFAAIQAECAAATDGSFLVMADIELSSDESGPQTGSDLGDVLCLGTTSANHMGAHGISARIPGGEDGLLGFCDGLFSNVLEPFGQNIAAIRGQGGYPIVHHPLGSSFGWNSYAQAQGIEANALHGVEIWGGASQSGQAGAVGRWVDWLLDGRLLYAYSGSDTHDAAFAFGANHALLVNEPFTIPNIDRALQEGRSYISNAHSLVIEVGLGGSAVPMGSMFPVPHSSPPAALAPRVHYNFGGDTAEITIFSGRVGDAAETVLCSSGPVTGSGIFECIDTLNTSSNTWYRAYSEGGAKVAYTNPVFFLPVTTDPANYCIGKVTSQGCTPASVWQGSASTTSPASFTVGAENVVSHQNGIMFYGYAPAYTPFQDGTLCAAPMLHRTAVQNSGGDPGPNCTGSFSVDFNARIQSGVDPLLQPGVRIYAQHWFRDPAAASSSGLSDALQFSIGP
;
A
#
# COMPACT_ATOMS: atom_id res chain seq x y z
N MET A 1 -43.18 25.39 38.92
CA MET A 1 -44.62 25.73 39.00
C MET A 1 -44.86 26.98 38.14
N LYS A 2 -45.83 26.91 37.23
CA LYS A 2 -46.10 27.74 36.03
C LYS A 2 -45.96 29.28 36.16
N LYS A 3 -45.52 29.93 35.06
CA LYS A 3 -46.11 31.12 34.40
C LYS A 3 -45.33 31.42 33.10
N ASP A 4 -45.83 31.07 31.92
CA ASP A 4 -46.75 31.82 31.01
C ASP A 4 -46.17 33.06 30.29
N ILE A 5 -45.88 32.85 29.00
CA ILE A 5 -46.28 33.59 27.79
C ILE A 5 -46.24 35.13 27.83
N THR A 6 -45.44 35.73 26.92
CA THR A 6 -45.96 36.70 25.94
C THR A 6 -45.00 36.92 24.75
N ARG A 7 -45.48 36.58 23.55
CA ARG A 7 -44.92 36.93 22.23
C ARG A 7 -45.19 38.40 21.90
N ARG A 8 -44.19 39.14 21.39
CA ARG A 8 -44.39 40.24 20.43
C ARG A 8 -43.19 40.40 19.48
N LYS A 9 -43.46 40.06 18.21
CA LYS A 9 -43.05 40.70 16.94
C LYS A 9 -41.73 41.48 16.90
N ALA A 10 -40.77 40.93 16.15
CA ALA A 10 -39.90 41.70 15.27
C ALA A 10 -39.97 41.08 13.87
N ALA A 11 -40.57 41.81 12.94
CA ALA A 11 -40.55 41.51 11.51
C ALA A 11 -39.36 42.28 10.93
N ILE A 12 -38.41 41.58 10.29
CA ILE A 12 -37.36 42.20 9.47
C ILE A 12 -37.33 41.46 8.13
N LEU A 13 -37.35 42.28 7.09
CA LEU A 13 -37.45 41.93 5.68
C LEU A 13 -36.21 41.15 5.16
N LEU A 14 -36.41 39.90 4.73
CA LEU A 14 -35.87 39.35 3.48
C LEU A 14 -37.02 39.43 2.47
N PRO A 15 -36.86 39.66 1.13
CA PRO A 15 -35.70 39.36 0.27
C PRO A 15 -35.39 40.45 -0.80
N ALA A 16 -34.14 40.89 -0.94
CA ALA A 16 -33.72 41.69 -2.11
C ALA A 16 -32.20 41.65 -2.38
N ALA A 17 -31.38 41.22 -1.42
CA ALA A 17 -29.92 41.13 -1.58
C ALA A 17 -29.44 39.85 -2.27
N LEU A 18 -30.26 38.79 -2.33
CA LEU A 18 -29.87 37.50 -2.92
C LEU A 18 -30.05 37.43 -4.46
N LEU A 19 -30.76 38.39 -5.06
CA LEU A 19 -31.03 38.43 -6.50
C LEU A 19 -30.09 39.35 -7.28
N LEU A 20 -29.20 40.09 -6.61
CA LEU A 20 -28.20 40.95 -7.27
C LEU A 20 -26.78 40.35 -7.29
N ALA A 21 -26.51 39.30 -6.50
CA ALA A 21 -25.25 38.55 -6.56
C ALA A 21 -25.18 37.57 -7.74
N VAL A 22 -26.32 37.20 -8.32
CA VAL A 22 -26.42 36.30 -9.49
C VAL A 22 -26.14 37.03 -10.81
N ALA A 23 -26.13 38.37 -10.83
CA ALA A 23 -26.02 39.14 -12.08
C ALA A 23 -24.67 39.85 -12.31
N VAL A 24 -23.70 39.75 -11.39
CA VAL A 24 -22.40 40.46 -11.50
C VAL A 24 -21.18 39.53 -11.52
N VAL A 25 -21.37 38.21 -11.46
CA VAL A 25 -20.28 37.20 -11.57
C VAL A 25 -20.33 36.40 -12.89
N SER A 26 -21.29 36.66 -13.79
CA SER A 26 -21.35 36.00 -15.11
C SER A 26 -20.35 36.54 -16.16
N ALA A 27 -19.18 37.06 -15.75
CA ALA A 27 -18.20 37.62 -16.68
C ALA A 27 -16.73 37.35 -16.29
N ARG A 28 -16.45 36.15 -15.79
CA ARG A 28 -15.13 35.53 -16.00
C ARG A 28 -15.37 34.17 -16.64
N ARG A 29 -15.58 34.17 -17.96
CA ARG A 29 -15.26 32.98 -18.77
C ARG A 29 -13.82 32.63 -18.41
N ALA A 30 -13.58 31.40 -17.96
CA ALA A 30 -12.23 30.86 -17.95
C ALA A 30 -11.60 31.19 -19.30
N GLN A 31 -10.45 31.86 -19.31
CA GLN A 31 -9.67 32.02 -20.52
C GLN A 31 -9.17 30.62 -20.90
N VAL A 32 -10.01 29.86 -21.59
CA VAL A 32 -9.57 28.71 -22.37
C VAL A 32 -8.60 29.30 -23.38
N GLY A 33 -7.34 28.88 -23.33
CA GLY A 33 -6.36 29.27 -24.35
C GLY A 33 -6.96 28.98 -25.73
N ALA A 34 -6.72 29.83 -26.73
CA ALA A 34 -7.17 29.52 -28.07
C ALA A 34 -6.51 28.21 -28.51
N LEU A 35 -7.29 27.12 -28.58
CA LEU A 35 -6.79 25.83 -29.00
C LEU A 35 -6.23 25.95 -30.43
N PRO A 36 -5.10 25.30 -30.74
CA PRO A 36 -4.52 25.36 -32.08
C PRO A 36 -5.51 24.83 -33.12
N ALA A 37 -5.49 25.35 -34.35
CA ALA A 37 -6.33 24.87 -35.46
C ALA A 37 -5.89 23.50 -36.04
N GLU A 38 -5.01 22.79 -35.35
CA GLU A 38 -4.39 21.52 -35.78
C GLU A 38 -4.67 20.43 -34.74
N LEU A 39 -4.45 19.17 -35.13
CA LEU A 39 -4.63 18.04 -34.20
C LEU A 39 -3.73 18.20 -32.97
N LEU A 40 -4.33 18.06 -31.79
CA LEU A 40 -3.60 17.99 -30.51
C LEU A 40 -3.20 16.55 -30.23
N LEU A 41 -1.94 16.34 -29.87
CA LEU A 41 -1.37 15.03 -29.57
C LEU A 41 -0.95 14.97 -28.10
N VAL A 42 -1.55 14.07 -27.32
CA VAL A 42 -1.24 13.86 -25.89
C VAL A 42 -0.66 12.46 -25.71
N PRO A 43 0.66 12.34 -25.51
CA PRO A 43 1.34 11.06 -25.32
C PRO A 43 1.29 10.58 -23.86
N PHE A 44 0.83 9.33 -23.69
CA PHE A 44 0.82 8.55 -22.45
C PHE A 44 1.92 7.50 -22.53
N VAL A 45 3.14 7.92 -22.16
CA VAL A 45 4.37 7.14 -22.29
C VAL A 45 5.15 7.32 -21.00
N PRO A 46 5.59 6.25 -20.31
CA PRO A 46 6.46 6.36 -19.15
C PRO A 46 7.70 7.21 -19.49
N ALA A 47 7.91 8.27 -18.71
CA ALA A 47 9.01 9.22 -18.91
C ALA A 47 10.37 8.67 -18.46
N GLU A 48 10.37 7.55 -17.74
CA GLU A 48 11.55 6.91 -17.18
C GLU A 48 11.50 5.40 -17.42
N VAL A 49 12.67 4.77 -17.50
CA VAL A 49 12.78 3.31 -17.74
C VAL A 49 13.96 2.70 -16.98
N ARG A 50 13.70 1.58 -16.27
CA ARG A 50 14.71 0.75 -15.56
C ARG A 50 15.13 -0.50 -16.31
N ILE A 51 14.26 -1.06 -17.13
CA ILE A 51 14.53 -2.27 -17.91
C ILE A 51 14.15 -2.00 -19.37
N LEU A 52 15.12 -2.14 -20.27
CA LEU A 52 14.95 -1.86 -21.69
C LEU A 52 14.17 -3.00 -22.38
N ARG A 53 12.85 -2.95 -22.27
CA ARG A 53 11.93 -3.90 -22.91
C ARG A 53 10.79 -3.14 -23.56
N PRO A 54 10.05 -3.72 -24.52
CA PRO A 54 8.85 -3.06 -25.03
C PRO A 54 7.80 -2.83 -23.94
N ALA A 55 7.11 -1.68 -24.00
CA ALA A 55 5.92 -1.38 -23.21
C ALA A 55 4.79 -0.91 -24.12
N GLU A 56 3.57 -1.35 -23.86
CA GLU A 56 2.35 -0.86 -24.50
C GLU A 56 2.05 0.54 -23.97
N VAL A 57 1.97 1.50 -24.89
CA VAL A 57 1.77 2.93 -24.61
C VAL A 57 0.75 3.51 -25.56
N ALA A 58 0.28 4.72 -25.29
CA ALA A 58 -0.78 5.34 -26.07
C ALA A 58 -0.49 6.79 -26.47
N MET A 59 -1.11 7.22 -27.56
CA MET A 59 -1.22 8.62 -27.95
C MET A 59 -2.68 8.98 -28.19
N LEU A 60 -3.21 9.90 -27.40
CA LEU A 60 -4.49 10.55 -27.68
C LEU A 60 -4.31 11.55 -28.82
N VAL A 61 -5.19 11.46 -29.79
CA VAL A 61 -5.33 12.39 -30.91
C VAL A 61 -6.66 13.11 -30.75
N TYR A 62 -6.63 14.44 -30.68
CA TYR A 62 -7.82 15.26 -30.52
C TYR A 62 -7.95 16.28 -31.66
N ASN A 63 -9.15 16.40 -32.23
CA ASN A 63 -9.50 17.40 -33.23
C ASN A 63 -10.28 18.58 -32.61
N PRO A 64 -9.63 19.75 -32.42
CA PRO A 64 -10.26 20.92 -31.81
C PRO A 64 -11.15 21.74 -32.74
N ALA A 65 -11.34 21.35 -34.01
CA ALA A 65 -12.05 22.17 -34.98
C ALA A 65 -13.54 22.41 -34.60
N GLU A 66 -13.96 23.67 -34.53
CA GLU A 66 -15.30 24.08 -34.05
C GLU A 66 -16.46 23.73 -35.01
N ASN A 67 -16.17 23.44 -36.29
CA ASN A 67 -17.19 23.29 -37.35
C ASN A 67 -17.53 21.83 -37.71
N GLY A 68 -17.18 20.85 -36.88
CA GLY A 68 -17.35 19.44 -37.24
C GLY A 68 -16.48 19.03 -38.43
N GLU A 69 -15.35 19.73 -38.64
CA GLU A 69 -14.42 19.40 -39.70
C GLU A 69 -13.87 18.00 -39.49
N VAL A 70 -13.95 17.19 -40.53
CA VAL A 70 -13.49 15.80 -40.48
C VAL A 70 -12.08 15.73 -41.03
N TYR A 71 -11.17 15.21 -40.22
CA TYR A 71 -9.80 14.94 -40.63
C TYR A 71 -9.63 13.44 -40.88
N GLU A 72 -9.05 13.07 -42.00
CA GLU A 72 -8.75 11.67 -42.34
C GLU A 72 -7.34 11.34 -41.83
N LEU A 73 -7.22 10.38 -40.91
CA LEU A 73 -5.94 9.94 -40.37
C LEU A 73 -5.25 9.02 -41.38
N GLU A 74 -3.98 9.26 -41.70
CA GLU A 74 -3.25 8.46 -42.70
C GLU A 74 -2.19 7.56 -42.08
N SER A 75 -1.29 8.12 -41.25
CA SER A 75 -0.14 7.35 -40.75
C SER A 75 0.36 7.92 -39.44
N PHE A 76 0.86 7.05 -38.57
CA PHE A 76 1.52 7.42 -37.32
C PHE A 76 2.94 6.87 -37.30
N GLN A 77 3.90 7.68 -36.84
CA GLN A 77 5.30 7.32 -36.72
C GLN A 77 5.88 7.79 -35.38
N VAL A 78 6.70 6.94 -34.76
CA VAL A 78 7.55 7.30 -33.64
C VAL A 78 8.99 7.28 -34.11
N ARG A 79 9.71 8.38 -33.87
CA ARG A 79 11.09 8.54 -34.32
C ARG A 79 12.01 8.86 -33.17
N SER A 80 13.25 8.37 -33.23
CA SER A 80 14.32 8.77 -32.32
C SER A 80 15.61 8.93 -33.10
N GLY A 81 16.36 10.01 -32.88
CA GLY A 81 17.61 10.27 -33.62
C GLY A 81 17.47 10.39 -35.14
N GLY A 82 16.25 10.52 -35.67
CA GLY A 82 15.95 10.51 -37.10
C GLY A 82 15.51 9.14 -37.64
N ASP A 83 15.73 8.06 -36.90
CA ASP A 83 15.29 6.71 -37.23
C ASP A 83 13.82 6.51 -36.85
N ILE A 84 13.12 5.62 -37.58
CA ILE A 84 11.74 5.24 -37.29
C ILE A 84 11.78 4.02 -36.37
N VAL A 85 11.27 4.20 -35.15
CA VAL A 85 11.19 3.16 -34.11
C VAL A 85 9.87 2.39 -34.22
N PHE A 86 8.80 3.10 -34.58
CA PHE A 86 7.49 2.52 -34.84
C PHE A 86 6.80 3.25 -35.99
N ALA A 87 6.04 2.52 -36.80
CA ALA A 87 5.18 3.11 -37.82
C ALA A 87 3.93 2.25 -38.02
N SER A 88 2.81 2.91 -38.22
CA SER A 88 1.54 2.28 -38.56
C SER A 88 0.77 3.14 -39.56
N GLU A 89 0.07 2.47 -40.48
CA GLU A 89 -0.95 3.11 -41.32
C GLU A 89 -2.24 3.20 -40.51
N LEU A 90 -2.91 4.34 -40.58
CA LEU A 90 -4.17 4.58 -39.90
C LEU A 90 -5.30 4.60 -40.92
N VAL A 91 -6.46 4.12 -40.51
CA VAL A 91 -7.69 4.20 -41.29
C VAL A 91 -8.76 4.72 -40.36
N GLY A 92 -9.20 5.95 -40.58
CA GLY A 92 -10.23 6.55 -39.75
C GLY A 92 -10.44 8.02 -40.03
N GLU A 93 -11.64 8.48 -39.70
CA GLU A 93 -12.04 9.88 -39.76
C GLU A 93 -12.22 10.40 -38.33
N LEU A 94 -11.73 11.61 -38.07
CA LEU A 94 -11.80 12.26 -36.78
C LEU A 94 -12.57 13.58 -36.92
N VAL A 95 -13.80 13.62 -36.39
CA VAL A 95 -14.65 14.81 -36.41
C VAL A 95 -14.12 15.86 -35.43
N GLY A 96 -14.24 17.15 -35.76
CA GLY A 96 -13.90 18.23 -34.84
C GLY A 96 -15.00 18.54 -33.83
N ASP A 97 -14.65 18.72 -32.56
CA ASP A 97 -15.53 19.32 -31.55
C ASP A 97 -14.71 19.96 -30.43
N ALA A 98 -14.78 21.28 -30.32
CA ALA A 98 -14.05 22.06 -29.32
C ALA A 98 -14.48 21.74 -27.87
N ARG A 99 -15.72 21.25 -27.65
CA ARG A 99 -16.27 21.06 -26.31
C ARG A 99 -15.47 20.06 -25.47
N TYR A 100 -14.90 19.02 -26.09
CA TYR A 100 -14.04 18.06 -25.39
C TYR A 100 -12.78 18.72 -24.83
N GLY A 101 -12.12 19.56 -25.64
CA GLY A 101 -10.93 20.30 -25.23
C GLY A 101 -11.25 21.33 -24.15
N GLU A 102 -12.41 21.98 -24.21
CA GLU A 102 -12.86 22.90 -23.17
C GLU A 102 -13.04 22.22 -21.80
N VAL A 103 -13.56 20.98 -21.77
CA VAL A 103 -13.69 20.21 -20.53
C VAL A 103 -12.32 19.81 -19.99
N ASN A 104 -11.44 19.26 -20.84
CA ASN A 104 -10.08 18.89 -20.42
C ASN A 104 -9.25 20.10 -19.94
N ALA A 105 -9.47 21.29 -20.51
CA ALA A 105 -8.81 22.51 -20.06
C ALA A 105 -9.25 22.94 -18.64
N LEU A 106 -10.46 22.56 -18.22
CA LEU A 106 -10.89 22.73 -16.82
C LEU A 106 -10.25 21.67 -15.92
N ILE A 107 -10.22 20.41 -16.37
CA ILE A 107 -9.62 19.29 -15.62
C ILE A 107 -8.12 19.55 -15.33
N GLU A 108 -7.34 19.97 -16.32
CA GLU A 108 -5.89 20.26 -16.14
C GLU A 108 -5.59 21.41 -15.19
N ARG A 109 -6.61 22.15 -14.74
CA ARG A 109 -6.50 23.22 -13.75
C ARG A 109 -7.03 22.81 -12.39
N LEU A 110 -7.59 21.62 -12.23
CA LEU A 110 -7.88 21.08 -10.89
C LEU A 110 -6.56 20.78 -10.16
N PRO A 111 -6.56 20.83 -8.82
CA PRO A 111 -5.45 20.31 -8.02
C PRO A 111 -5.09 18.87 -8.43
N HIS A 112 -3.82 18.52 -8.29
CA HIS A 112 -3.32 17.19 -8.67
C HIS A 112 -4.07 16.08 -7.92
N GLU A 113 -4.37 16.28 -6.63
CA GLU A 113 -5.05 15.32 -5.74
C GLU A 113 -6.55 15.13 -6.05
N ILE A 114 -7.05 15.72 -7.13
CA ILE A 114 -8.41 15.56 -7.62
C ILE A 114 -8.41 15.09 -9.07
N SER A 115 -7.38 15.45 -9.84
CA SER A 115 -7.28 15.06 -11.24
C SER A 115 -6.48 13.78 -11.46
N GLU A 116 -5.62 13.41 -10.50
CA GLU A 116 -4.65 12.31 -10.58
C GLU A 116 -3.81 12.30 -11.88
N LEU A 117 -3.69 13.46 -12.53
CA LEU A 117 -2.97 13.58 -13.79
C LEU A 117 -1.46 13.67 -13.56
N HIS A 118 -0.74 12.60 -13.90
CA HIS A 118 0.73 12.53 -13.84
C HIS A 118 1.37 12.97 -15.17
N ARG A 119 1.16 14.23 -15.56
CA ARG A 119 1.66 14.80 -16.82
C ARG A 119 2.76 15.84 -16.59
N ASP A 120 3.72 15.89 -17.50
CA ASP A 120 4.83 16.85 -17.51
C ASP A 120 4.42 18.29 -17.88
N ARG A 121 3.25 18.47 -18.51
CA ARG A 121 2.69 19.76 -18.89
C ARG A 121 1.19 19.67 -19.15
N ARG A 122 0.58 20.86 -19.29
CA ARG A 122 -0.79 21.03 -19.75
C ARG A 122 -0.87 21.01 -21.28
N TYR A 123 -1.89 20.34 -21.80
CA TYR A 123 -2.15 20.16 -23.23
C TYR A 123 -3.36 20.95 -23.71
N PHE A 124 -4.35 21.14 -22.85
CA PHE A 124 -5.63 21.75 -23.16
C PHE A 124 -5.76 23.14 -22.54
N ALA A 125 -5.28 23.32 -21.32
CA ALA A 125 -5.26 24.62 -20.65
C ALA A 125 -3.99 25.41 -20.98
N ASP A 126 -4.05 26.73 -20.75
CA ASP A 126 -2.83 27.56 -20.76
C ASP A 126 -1.87 27.05 -19.67
N GLU A 127 -0.62 26.80 -20.05
CA GLU A 127 0.45 26.31 -19.17
C GLU A 127 0.68 27.25 -17.97
N ASN A 128 0.39 28.54 -18.12
CA ASN A 128 0.53 29.56 -17.08
C ASN A 128 -0.75 29.85 -16.30
N ALA A 129 -1.87 29.20 -16.63
CA ALA A 129 -3.10 29.41 -15.88
C ALA A 129 -2.92 28.95 -14.42
N PRO A 130 -3.48 29.64 -13.42
CA PRO A 130 -3.47 29.12 -12.07
C PRO A 130 -4.38 27.90 -11.96
N GLU A 131 -3.97 26.96 -11.11
CA GLU A 131 -4.87 25.93 -10.58
C GLU A 131 -6.06 26.58 -9.85
N PHE A 132 -7.19 25.88 -9.84
CA PHE A 132 -8.35 26.26 -9.05
C PHE A 132 -8.05 26.08 -7.57
N GLY A 133 -8.46 27.05 -6.75
CA GLY A 133 -8.28 27.01 -5.31
C GLY A 133 -9.59 27.23 -4.54
N GLY A 134 -9.71 26.60 -3.37
CA GLY A 134 -10.85 26.79 -2.47
C GLY A 134 -12.19 26.48 -3.15
N SER A 135 -13.14 27.42 -3.10
CA SER A 135 -14.48 27.22 -3.69
C SER A 135 -14.46 27.13 -5.23
N GLU A 136 -13.42 27.64 -5.90
CA GLU A 136 -13.32 27.55 -7.37
C GLU A 136 -13.23 26.09 -7.84
N VAL A 137 -12.67 25.20 -7.01
CA VAL A 137 -12.60 23.76 -7.30
C VAL A 137 -14.00 23.16 -7.42
N LEU A 138 -14.93 23.53 -6.53
CA LEU A 138 -16.32 23.04 -6.55
C LEU A 138 -17.06 23.50 -7.80
N GLU A 139 -16.91 24.80 -8.13
CA GLU A 139 -17.52 25.39 -9.30
C GLU A 139 -16.99 24.73 -10.59
N ALA A 140 -15.67 24.54 -10.67
CA ALA A 140 -15.02 23.86 -11.79
C ALA A 140 -15.49 22.41 -11.92
N ARG A 141 -15.56 21.63 -10.82
CA ARG A 141 -16.06 20.24 -10.87
C ARG A 141 -17.52 20.17 -11.33
N HIS A 142 -18.38 21.05 -10.83
CA HIS A 142 -19.79 21.09 -11.28
C HIS A 142 -19.90 21.43 -12.77
N GLU A 143 -19.08 22.38 -13.24
CA GLU A 143 -19.02 22.76 -14.63
C GLU A 143 -18.48 21.63 -15.52
N ILE A 144 -17.40 20.96 -15.11
CA ILE A 144 -16.81 19.79 -15.77
C ILE A 144 -17.88 18.69 -15.90
N ALA A 145 -18.51 18.30 -14.80
CA ALA A 145 -19.53 17.26 -14.80
C ALA A 145 -20.72 17.60 -15.72
N SER A 146 -21.21 18.84 -15.67
CA SER A 146 -22.30 19.31 -16.52
C SER A 146 -21.94 19.25 -18.01
N ARG A 147 -20.78 19.79 -18.38
CA ARG A 147 -20.28 19.80 -19.77
C ARG A 147 -19.99 18.39 -20.27
N TRP A 148 -19.40 17.55 -19.42
CA TRP A 148 -19.10 16.16 -19.73
C TRP A 148 -20.36 15.33 -19.93
N ASN A 149 -21.35 15.44 -19.05
CA ASN A 149 -22.64 14.75 -19.21
C ASN A 149 -23.33 15.15 -20.52
N ALA A 150 -23.31 16.43 -20.88
CA ALA A 150 -23.87 16.89 -22.14
C ALA A 150 -23.13 16.32 -23.37
N LEU A 151 -21.80 16.18 -23.29
CA LEU A 151 -20.99 15.52 -24.32
C LEU A 151 -21.30 14.03 -24.43
N ARG A 152 -21.28 13.32 -23.30
CA ARG A 152 -21.57 11.88 -23.22
C ARG A 152 -22.95 11.56 -23.77
N GLU A 153 -23.97 12.29 -23.36
CA GLU A 153 -25.32 12.14 -23.92
C GLU A 153 -25.35 12.35 -25.44
N ALA A 154 -24.53 13.26 -25.98
CA ALA A 154 -24.44 13.44 -27.42
C ALA A 154 -23.78 12.22 -28.08
N TYR A 155 -22.71 11.69 -27.50
CA TYR A 155 -22.03 10.48 -27.98
C TYR A 155 -22.94 9.24 -27.93
N ASP A 156 -23.70 9.06 -26.84
CA ASP A 156 -24.67 7.97 -26.68
C ASP A 156 -25.82 8.06 -27.71
N ARG A 157 -26.13 9.27 -28.18
CA ARG A 157 -27.07 9.52 -29.29
C ARG A 157 -26.44 9.35 -30.68
N GLY A 158 -25.20 8.88 -30.75
CA GLY A 158 -24.47 8.59 -31.99
C GLY A 158 -23.66 9.74 -32.56
N MET A 159 -23.41 10.81 -31.78
CA MET A 159 -22.43 11.82 -32.18
C MET A 159 -21.02 11.19 -32.17
N PRO A 160 -20.23 11.31 -33.24
CA PRO A 160 -18.86 10.79 -33.23
C PRO A 160 -18.00 11.58 -32.23
N GLN A 161 -17.07 10.88 -31.57
CA GLN A 161 -16.13 11.49 -30.63
C GLN A 161 -15.05 12.29 -31.38
N PRO A 162 -14.60 13.44 -30.86
CA PRO A 162 -13.60 14.26 -31.51
C PRO A 162 -12.16 13.85 -31.22
N PHE A 163 -12.00 12.69 -30.57
CA PHE A 163 -10.72 12.14 -30.18
C PHE A 163 -10.65 10.65 -30.50
N THR A 164 -9.44 10.13 -30.59
CA THR A 164 -9.16 8.70 -30.70
C THR A 164 -7.84 8.40 -29.99
N GLN A 165 -7.64 7.15 -29.59
CA GLN A 165 -6.40 6.69 -28.99
C GLN A 165 -5.68 5.77 -29.98
N ILE A 166 -4.38 6.00 -30.14
CA ILE A 166 -3.49 5.14 -30.93
C ILE A 166 -2.59 4.41 -29.94
N ASP A 167 -2.83 3.11 -29.77
CA ASP A 167 -2.00 2.23 -28.96
C ASP A 167 -0.85 1.67 -29.79
N PHE A 168 0.35 1.60 -29.20
CA PHE A 168 1.52 1.05 -29.86
C PHE A 168 2.57 0.56 -28.86
N PRO A 169 3.36 -0.48 -29.22
CA PRO A 169 4.49 -0.89 -28.42
C PRO A 169 5.66 0.07 -28.62
N LEU A 170 6.21 0.59 -27.52
CA LEU A 170 7.46 1.36 -27.52
C LEU A 170 8.63 0.47 -27.08
N ALA A 171 9.49 0.10 -28.03
CA ALA A 171 10.68 -0.70 -27.79
C ALA A 171 11.82 0.14 -27.17
N TYR A 172 11.92 0.19 -25.84
CA TYR A 172 12.95 1.00 -25.15
C TYR A 172 14.40 0.58 -25.48
N ASP A 173 14.63 -0.68 -25.88
CA ASP A 173 15.92 -1.18 -26.35
C ASP A 173 16.34 -0.64 -27.73
N GLN A 174 15.41 -0.03 -28.47
CA GLN A 174 15.70 0.73 -29.69
C GLN A 174 15.97 2.22 -29.41
N LEU A 175 15.62 2.71 -28.21
CA LEU A 175 15.89 4.08 -27.78
C LEU A 175 17.23 4.20 -27.06
N PHE A 176 17.60 3.17 -26.30
CA PHE A 176 18.83 3.12 -25.53
C PHE A 176 19.65 1.90 -25.93
N PHE A 177 20.93 2.08 -26.22
CA PHE A 177 21.85 0.96 -26.44
C PHE A 177 22.10 0.21 -25.12
N ALA A 178 22.52 -1.06 -25.20
CA ALA A 178 22.74 -1.91 -24.02
C ALA A 178 23.76 -1.37 -23.00
N GLY A 179 24.58 -0.38 -23.37
CA GLY A 179 25.53 0.30 -22.48
C GLY A 179 25.07 1.67 -21.97
N ALA A 180 23.81 2.05 -22.17
CA ALA A 180 23.28 3.34 -21.74
C ALA A 180 23.40 3.50 -20.21
N GLU A 181 23.96 4.64 -19.78
CA GLU A 181 24.20 4.94 -18.37
C GLU A 181 22.94 5.52 -17.70
N GLU A 182 22.88 5.46 -16.37
CA GLU A 182 21.86 6.19 -15.59
C GLU A 182 21.93 7.68 -15.92
N GLY A 183 20.77 8.30 -16.16
CA GLY A 183 20.62 9.69 -16.56
C GLY A 183 20.72 9.95 -18.06
N GLU A 184 21.07 8.95 -18.88
CA GLU A 184 20.99 9.10 -20.33
C GLU A 184 19.55 9.35 -20.77
N THR A 185 19.35 10.23 -21.75
CA THR A 185 18.01 10.60 -22.23
C THR A 185 17.85 10.34 -23.71
N ALA A 186 16.69 9.81 -24.09
CA ALA A 186 16.28 9.62 -25.48
C ALA A 186 15.07 10.49 -25.77
N ARG A 187 15.17 11.35 -26.79
CA ARG A 187 14.03 12.12 -27.29
C ARG A 187 13.30 11.30 -28.35
N ILE A 188 12.00 11.12 -28.17
CA ILE A 188 11.12 10.58 -29.20
C ILE A 188 10.25 11.68 -29.80
N GLU A 189 10.03 11.59 -31.11
CA GLU A 189 9.14 12.44 -31.89
C GLU A 189 7.97 11.59 -32.37
N LEU A 190 6.76 11.93 -31.93
CA LEU A 190 5.51 11.29 -32.32
C LEU A 190 4.88 12.13 -33.43
N ARG A 191 4.76 11.57 -34.64
CA ARG A 191 4.29 12.25 -35.84
C ARG A 191 3.04 11.60 -36.38
N LEU A 192 2.01 12.40 -36.62
CA LEU A 192 0.74 11.97 -37.16
C LEU A 192 0.47 12.70 -38.48
N SER A 193 0.38 11.96 -39.58
CA SER A 193 -0.05 12.49 -40.88
C SER A 193 -1.57 12.36 -41.04
N TYR A 194 -2.21 13.42 -41.52
CA TYR A 194 -3.65 13.46 -41.72
C TYR A 194 -4.04 14.39 -42.88
N ARG A 195 -5.20 14.18 -43.50
CA ARG A 195 -5.78 15.08 -44.50
C ARG A 195 -6.84 15.98 -43.90
N THR A 196 -6.80 17.25 -44.26
CA THR A 196 -7.87 18.22 -43.98
C THR A 196 -9.07 18.00 -44.90
N PRO A 197 -10.23 18.64 -44.66
CA PRO A 197 -11.40 18.55 -45.54
C PRO A 197 -11.13 19.02 -46.98
N SER A 198 -10.09 19.86 -47.19
CA SER A 198 -9.65 20.30 -48.51
C SER A 198 -8.75 19.29 -49.24
N GLY A 199 -8.49 18.13 -48.63
CA GLY A 199 -7.58 17.08 -49.15
C GLY A 199 -6.10 17.37 -48.95
N GLN A 200 -5.75 18.47 -48.26
CA GLN A 200 -4.37 18.84 -47.99
C GLN A 200 -3.77 17.92 -46.92
N LEU A 201 -2.64 17.30 -47.23
CA LEU A 201 -1.86 16.53 -46.26
C LEU A 201 -1.17 17.46 -45.27
N LYS A 202 -1.38 17.22 -43.98
CA LYS A 202 -0.75 17.88 -42.85
C LYS A 202 -0.07 16.85 -41.95
N VAL A 203 0.85 17.33 -41.10
CA VAL A 203 1.53 16.52 -40.09
C VAL A 203 1.48 17.25 -38.76
N ALA A 204 0.85 16.63 -37.76
CA ALA A 204 0.93 17.04 -36.36
C ALA A 204 2.11 16.34 -35.69
N THR A 205 2.75 16.98 -34.71
CA THR A 205 3.92 16.40 -34.03
C THR A 205 3.98 16.83 -32.57
N THR A 206 4.36 15.88 -31.71
CA THR A 206 4.69 16.12 -30.31
C THR A 206 5.95 15.33 -29.94
N THR A 207 6.59 15.67 -28.82
CA THR A 207 7.83 15.02 -28.40
C THR A 207 7.81 14.64 -26.94
N ARG A 208 8.50 13.55 -26.60
CA ARG A 208 8.72 13.10 -25.23
C ARG A 208 10.20 12.87 -24.98
N LEU A 209 10.65 13.20 -23.77
CA LEU A 209 11.98 12.84 -23.29
C LEU A 209 11.81 11.63 -22.37
N ILE A 210 12.60 10.59 -22.62
CA ILE A 210 12.63 9.39 -21.79
C ILE A 210 14.00 9.35 -21.13
N THR A 211 14.06 9.05 -19.83
CA THR A 211 15.30 8.96 -19.06
C THR A 211 15.58 7.52 -18.64
N ARG A 212 16.80 7.05 -18.88
CA ARG A 212 17.30 5.79 -18.34
C ARG A 212 17.61 5.97 -16.85
N ILE A 213 16.94 5.23 -15.99
CA ILE A 213 17.23 5.22 -14.54
C ILE A 213 17.79 3.86 -14.12
N ALA A 214 18.58 3.83 -13.05
CA ALA A 214 19.22 2.59 -12.58
C ALA A 214 18.19 1.54 -12.15
N PRO A 215 18.48 0.23 -12.26
CA PRO A 215 17.69 -0.80 -11.61
C PRO A 215 17.62 -0.60 -10.08
N PHE A 216 16.62 -1.18 -9.43
CA PHE A 216 16.59 -1.23 -7.97
C PHE A 216 17.82 -1.96 -7.43
N ALA A 217 18.38 -1.46 -6.33
CA ALA A 217 19.51 -2.11 -5.68
C ALA A 217 19.05 -3.43 -5.04
N LEU A 218 19.76 -4.51 -5.38
CA LEU A 218 19.52 -5.81 -4.75
C LEU A 218 20.00 -5.81 -3.29
N PRO A 219 19.45 -6.67 -2.43
CA PRO A 219 19.94 -6.84 -1.07
C PRO A 219 21.43 -7.12 -0.99
N SER A 220 22.07 -6.69 0.10
CA SER A 220 23.46 -7.00 0.37
C SER A 220 23.63 -8.47 0.74
N ALA A 221 24.78 -9.06 0.40
CA ALA A 221 25.11 -10.45 0.79
C ALA A 221 25.12 -10.68 2.31
N SER A 222 25.21 -9.60 3.11
CA SER A 222 25.10 -9.68 4.57
C SER A 222 23.68 -10.03 5.02
N LEU A 223 22.64 -9.72 4.24
CA LEU A 223 21.26 -10.05 4.54
C LEU A 223 21.03 -11.57 4.46
N GLU A 224 21.46 -12.20 3.36
CA GLU A 224 21.36 -13.66 3.17
C GLU A 224 22.03 -14.44 4.30
N ALA A 225 23.19 -13.95 4.77
CA ALA A 225 23.90 -14.54 5.88
C ALA A 225 23.11 -14.48 7.20
N SER A 226 22.31 -13.42 7.42
CA SER A 226 21.48 -13.30 8.62
C SER A 226 20.25 -14.19 8.58
N PHE A 227 19.57 -14.26 7.43
CA PHE A 227 18.39 -15.08 7.24
C PHE A 227 18.69 -16.58 7.06
N GLY A 228 19.97 -16.96 6.89
CA GLY A 228 20.38 -18.35 6.73
C GLY A 228 19.87 -19.00 5.45
N GLY A 229 19.65 -18.21 4.39
CA GLY A 229 19.07 -18.67 3.13
C GLY A 229 19.06 -17.61 2.04
N THR A 230 18.52 -17.97 0.88
CA THR A 230 18.38 -17.05 -0.26
C THR A 230 17.24 -16.08 0.02
N VAL A 231 17.52 -14.79 -0.09
CA VAL A 231 16.54 -13.71 0.05
C VAL A 231 16.31 -13.11 -1.32
N ASN A 232 15.12 -13.34 -1.89
CA ASN A 232 14.68 -12.66 -3.10
C ASN A 232 13.87 -11.44 -2.71
N VAL A 233 14.10 -10.33 -3.40
CA VAL A 233 13.34 -9.09 -3.21
C VAL A 233 12.59 -8.78 -4.48
N HIS A 234 11.30 -8.48 -4.31
CA HIS A 234 10.39 -8.18 -5.40
C HIS A 234 9.74 -6.82 -5.20
N ALA A 235 9.99 -5.91 -6.14
CA ALA A 235 9.45 -4.57 -6.12
C ALA A 235 8.00 -4.56 -6.62
N GLY A 236 7.10 -3.87 -5.93
CA GLY A 236 5.71 -3.77 -6.34
C GLY A 236 4.97 -2.55 -5.87
N ASP A 237 3.78 -2.37 -6.45
CA ASP A 237 2.89 -1.24 -6.23
C ASP A 237 1.55 -1.71 -5.63
N LEU A 238 1.10 -1.05 -4.57
CA LEU A 238 -0.15 -1.40 -3.88
C LEU A 238 -1.34 -0.52 -4.28
N HIS A 239 -1.18 0.40 -5.24
CA HIS A 239 -2.23 1.35 -5.57
C HIS A 239 -2.18 1.70 -7.07
N VAL A 240 -2.89 0.92 -7.89
CA VAL A 240 -2.92 1.03 -9.35
C VAL A 240 -4.34 0.93 -9.87
N HIS A 241 -4.78 1.97 -10.57
CA HIS A 241 -6.05 2.01 -11.28
C HIS A 241 -5.86 1.69 -12.75
N SER A 242 -6.93 1.23 -13.38
CA SER A 242 -6.96 0.78 -14.76
C SER A 242 -8.12 1.39 -15.52
N CYS A 243 -8.26 1.02 -16.79
CA CYS A 243 -9.45 1.33 -17.57
C CYS A 243 -10.77 0.78 -16.98
N HIS A 244 -10.78 -0.03 -15.92
CA HIS A 244 -11.99 -0.40 -15.20
C HIS A 244 -12.45 0.70 -14.22
N GLY A 245 -11.51 1.40 -13.56
CA GLY A 245 -11.77 2.52 -12.65
C GLY A 245 -11.91 3.87 -13.35
N GLU A 246 -11.21 4.06 -14.48
CA GLU A 246 -11.12 5.37 -15.16
C GLU A 246 -12.21 5.65 -16.19
N ALA A 247 -12.63 6.91 -16.31
CA ALA A 247 -13.83 7.26 -17.08
C ALA A 247 -13.65 8.19 -18.28
N SER A 248 -13.32 7.56 -19.41
CA SER A 248 -14.11 7.59 -20.65
C SER A 248 -13.49 6.56 -21.59
N GLY A 249 -14.24 5.51 -21.96
CA GLY A 249 -13.69 4.38 -22.71
C GLY A 249 -13.23 3.25 -21.80
N ALA A 250 -13.99 2.96 -20.74
CA ALA A 250 -13.70 1.85 -19.85
C ALA A 250 -13.55 0.53 -20.63
N CYS A 251 -12.62 -0.32 -20.20
CA CYS A 251 -12.43 -1.61 -20.84
C CYS A 251 -13.56 -2.56 -20.46
N ALA A 252 -14.04 -3.32 -21.46
CA ALA A 252 -15.11 -4.28 -21.24
C ALA A 252 -14.69 -5.33 -20.20
N PRO A 253 -15.59 -5.77 -19.30
CA PRO A 253 -17.03 -5.49 -19.29
C PRO A 253 -17.45 -4.24 -18.52
N SER A 254 -16.50 -3.46 -17.99
CA SER A 254 -16.80 -2.25 -17.23
C SER A 254 -17.44 -1.19 -18.13
N SER A 255 -18.39 -0.46 -17.54
CA SER A 255 -18.95 0.74 -18.15
C SER A 255 -18.18 1.97 -17.66
N ASN A 256 -18.25 3.07 -18.40
CA ASN A 256 -17.61 4.32 -17.99
C ASN A 256 -18.08 4.76 -16.60
N CYS A 257 -17.12 4.99 -15.68
CA CYS A 257 -17.38 5.41 -14.32
C CYS A 257 -17.74 6.91 -14.22
N THR A 258 -18.99 7.27 -14.00
CA THR A 258 -19.41 8.68 -13.93
C THR A 258 -18.83 9.42 -12.70
N ALA A 259 -18.42 8.68 -11.66
CA ALA A 259 -17.73 9.26 -10.51
C ALA A 259 -16.33 9.79 -10.90
N GLU A 260 -15.59 9.06 -11.74
CA GLU A 260 -14.23 9.40 -12.21
C GLU A 260 -14.16 10.18 -13.52
N THR A 261 -15.14 11.05 -13.76
CA THR A 261 -15.25 11.83 -15.02
C THR A 261 -14.16 12.88 -15.24
N LEU A 262 -13.08 12.82 -14.48
CA LEU A 262 -11.91 13.68 -14.57
C LEU A 262 -10.80 13.03 -15.42
N GLN A 263 -10.78 11.70 -15.56
CA GLN A 263 -9.83 10.99 -16.41
C GLN A 263 -10.45 10.59 -17.77
N LEU A 264 -10.50 11.55 -18.70
CA LEU A 264 -11.24 11.39 -19.97
C LEU A 264 -10.50 10.61 -21.07
N SER A 265 -9.28 10.13 -20.83
CA SER A 265 -8.43 9.43 -21.81
C SER A 265 -7.15 8.89 -21.18
N GLY A 266 -6.47 7.95 -21.86
CA GLY A 266 -5.13 7.50 -21.47
C GLY A 266 -5.14 6.45 -20.36
N SER A 267 -6.28 5.79 -20.15
CA SER A 267 -6.39 4.62 -19.29
C SER A 267 -5.91 3.37 -20.02
N PHE A 268 -5.43 2.40 -19.24
CA PHE A 268 -4.77 1.20 -19.75
C PHE A 268 -5.36 -0.05 -19.10
N SER A 269 -5.37 -1.17 -19.83
CA SER A 269 -5.70 -2.47 -19.25
C SER A 269 -4.61 -2.93 -18.29
N TYR A 270 -4.91 -3.91 -17.43
CA TYR A 270 -3.88 -4.49 -16.57
C TYR A 270 -2.78 -5.20 -17.36
N GLY A 271 -3.11 -5.71 -18.54
CA GLY A 271 -2.14 -6.25 -19.50
C GLY A 271 -1.15 -5.20 -20.00
N ASP A 272 -1.64 -4.01 -20.34
CA ASP A 272 -0.81 -2.90 -20.82
C ASP A 272 0.06 -2.35 -19.69
N LEU A 273 -0.56 -2.08 -18.53
CA LEU A 273 0.13 -1.57 -17.33
C LEU A 273 1.25 -2.52 -16.90
N LYS A 274 1.03 -3.83 -16.92
CA LYS A 274 2.10 -4.82 -16.66
C LYS A 274 3.34 -4.55 -17.49
N THR A 275 3.21 -4.28 -18.78
CA THR A 275 4.38 -4.05 -19.64
C THR A 275 5.13 -2.77 -19.26
N GLN A 276 4.39 -1.72 -18.86
CA GLN A 276 4.94 -0.46 -18.40
C GLN A 276 5.65 -0.61 -17.04
N TYR A 277 5.01 -1.27 -16.06
CA TYR A 277 5.59 -1.56 -14.75
C TYR A 277 6.85 -2.44 -14.85
N GLN A 278 6.86 -3.43 -15.74
CA GLN A 278 8.06 -4.22 -16.01
C GLN A 278 9.20 -3.38 -16.61
N ALA A 279 8.89 -2.41 -17.48
CA ALA A 279 9.89 -1.47 -17.98
C ALA A 279 10.42 -0.54 -16.86
N LEU A 280 9.59 -0.24 -15.86
CA LEU A 280 9.95 0.50 -14.64
C LEU A 280 10.65 -0.35 -13.58
N GLY A 281 10.81 -1.66 -13.81
CA GLY A 281 11.55 -2.56 -12.92
C GLY A 281 10.74 -3.12 -11.74
N TYR A 282 9.41 -3.10 -11.84
CA TYR A 282 8.51 -3.74 -10.89
C TYR A 282 8.29 -5.21 -11.28
N ASP A 283 7.99 -6.04 -10.29
CA ASP A 283 7.67 -7.45 -10.42
C ASP A 283 6.18 -7.75 -10.15
N TRP A 284 5.47 -6.86 -9.46
CA TRP A 284 4.05 -7.04 -9.17
C TRP A 284 3.32 -5.73 -8.95
N PHE A 285 2.00 -5.74 -9.09
CA PHE A 285 1.12 -4.69 -8.55
C PHE A 285 -0.23 -5.27 -8.11
N THR A 286 -1.00 -4.50 -7.34
CA THR A 286 -2.41 -4.77 -7.06
C THR A 286 -3.31 -3.88 -7.92
N ALA A 287 -4.28 -4.49 -8.57
CA ALA A 287 -5.44 -3.82 -9.16
C ALA A 287 -6.28 -3.22 -8.04
N THR A 288 -6.46 -1.91 -8.00
CA THR A 288 -7.20 -1.22 -6.93
C THR A 288 -8.16 -0.18 -7.49
N ASP A 289 -8.81 -0.46 -8.61
CA ASP A 289 -9.88 0.42 -9.13
C ASP A 289 -10.89 0.75 -8.01
N HIS A 290 -11.42 1.98 -8.02
CA HIS A 290 -12.36 2.42 -7.00
C HIS A 290 -13.61 1.53 -6.90
N SER A 291 -14.03 1.25 -5.66
CA SER A 291 -15.19 0.40 -5.37
C SER A 291 -16.51 0.89 -5.97
N TYR A 292 -16.63 2.20 -6.18
CA TYR A 292 -17.81 2.83 -6.78
C TYR A 292 -17.84 2.74 -8.31
N CYS A 293 -16.71 2.42 -8.95
CA CYS A 293 -16.64 2.15 -10.38
C CYS A 293 -16.85 0.66 -10.71
N ILE A 294 -16.61 -0.22 -9.74
CA ILE A 294 -16.90 -1.66 -9.86
C ILE A 294 -18.36 -1.88 -9.49
N ASN A 295 -19.26 -1.98 -10.47
CA ASN A 295 -20.71 -1.96 -10.28
C ASN A 295 -21.33 -3.32 -9.90
N SER A 296 -20.62 -4.43 -10.05
CA SER A 296 -21.19 -5.76 -9.79
C SER A 296 -20.16 -6.81 -9.39
N THR A 297 -20.63 -7.88 -8.73
CA THR A 297 -19.79 -9.07 -8.46
C THR A 297 -19.30 -9.73 -9.74
N SER A 298 -20.09 -9.70 -10.82
CA SER A 298 -19.69 -10.24 -12.13
C SER A 298 -18.57 -9.43 -12.78
N GLU A 299 -18.58 -8.11 -12.59
CA GLU A 299 -17.53 -7.22 -13.08
C GLU A 299 -16.23 -7.43 -12.29
N PHE A 300 -16.30 -7.49 -10.96
CA PHE A 300 -15.12 -7.84 -10.16
C PHE A 300 -14.56 -9.22 -10.51
N ALA A 301 -15.40 -10.22 -10.78
CA ALA A 301 -14.95 -11.52 -11.24
C ALA A 301 -14.25 -11.46 -12.62
N ALA A 302 -14.62 -10.51 -13.49
CA ALA A 302 -13.93 -10.27 -14.75
C ALA A 302 -12.55 -9.62 -14.50
N ILE A 303 -12.47 -8.63 -13.61
CA ILE A 303 -11.19 -8.03 -13.17
C ILE A 303 -10.27 -9.10 -12.58
N GLN A 304 -10.78 -9.99 -11.72
CA GLN A 304 -10.03 -11.13 -11.19
C GLN A 304 -9.49 -12.05 -12.31
N ALA A 305 -10.31 -12.32 -13.33
CA ALA A 305 -9.88 -13.14 -14.47
C ALA A 305 -8.82 -12.44 -15.32
N GLU A 306 -8.91 -11.12 -15.50
CA GLU A 306 -7.90 -10.32 -16.19
C GLU A 306 -6.57 -10.31 -15.43
N CYS A 307 -6.60 -10.05 -14.12
CA CYS A 307 -5.42 -10.10 -13.26
C CYS A 307 -4.74 -11.48 -13.30
N ALA A 308 -5.55 -12.55 -13.28
CA ALA A 308 -5.05 -13.92 -13.42
C ALA A 308 -4.41 -14.18 -14.80
N ALA A 309 -4.95 -13.60 -15.87
CA ALA A 309 -4.40 -13.70 -17.22
C ALA A 309 -3.12 -12.87 -17.41
N ALA A 310 -3.01 -11.73 -16.72
CA ALA A 310 -1.82 -10.90 -16.70
C ALA A 310 -0.70 -11.49 -15.82
N THR A 311 -1.02 -12.37 -14.87
CA THR A 311 -0.04 -13.02 -13.99
C THR A 311 0.73 -14.15 -14.68
N ASP A 312 2.06 -14.14 -14.55
CA ASP A 312 2.95 -15.24 -14.97
C ASP A 312 4.15 -15.39 -14.02
N GLY A 313 5.11 -16.27 -14.37
CA GLY A 313 6.29 -16.53 -13.53
C GLY A 313 7.28 -15.36 -13.41
N SER A 314 7.08 -14.28 -14.15
CA SER A 314 7.91 -13.06 -14.17
C SER A 314 7.18 -11.82 -13.67
N PHE A 315 5.86 -11.88 -13.48
CA PHE A 315 5.08 -10.75 -12.99
C PHE A 315 3.76 -11.20 -12.37
N LEU A 316 3.38 -10.62 -11.22
CA LEU A 316 2.11 -10.91 -10.55
C LEU A 316 1.17 -9.71 -10.59
N VAL A 317 -0.10 -9.97 -10.89
CA VAL A 317 -1.18 -8.97 -10.80
C VAL A 317 -2.23 -9.50 -9.83
N MET A 318 -2.44 -8.79 -8.73
CA MET A 318 -3.35 -9.18 -7.65
C MET A 318 -4.63 -8.37 -7.73
N ALA A 319 -5.79 -9.03 -7.66
CA ALA A 319 -7.09 -8.38 -7.82
C ALA A 319 -7.63 -7.89 -6.47
N ASP A 320 -7.51 -6.60 -6.21
CA ASP A 320 -7.97 -5.91 -5.01
C ASP A 320 -8.91 -4.75 -5.39
N ILE A 321 -9.23 -3.86 -4.45
CA ILE A 321 -10.12 -2.70 -4.65
C ILE A 321 -9.62 -1.54 -3.80
N GLU A 322 -9.63 -0.31 -4.31
CA GLU A 322 -9.62 0.86 -3.44
C GLU A 322 -11.06 1.16 -2.98
N LEU A 323 -11.32 0.95 -1.71
CA LEU A 323 -12.65 0.97 -1.11
C LEU A 323 -12.95 2.32 -0.47
N SER A 324 -13.99 2.98 -0.96
CA SER A 324 -14.50 4.22 -0.36
C SER A 324 -15.41 3.93 0.82
N SER A 325 -15.21 4.69 1.89
CA SER A 325 -15.87 4.46 3.17
C SER A 325 -16.22 5.75 3.87
N ASP A 326 -17.17 5.67 4.80
CA ASP A 326 -17.46 6.75 5.75
C ASP A 326 -16.42 6.81 6.86
N GLU A 327 -16.01 8.02 7.19
CA GLU A 327 -15.36 8.34 8.44
C GLU A 327 -16.23 7.92 9.63
N SER A 328 -15.64 7.13 10.53
CA SER A 328 -16.31 6.64 11.73
C SER A 328 -15.81 7.39 12.97
N GLY A 329 -16.66 8.25 13.55
CA GLY A 329 -16.42 8.90 14.84
C GLY A 329 -15.97 10.36 14.77
N PRO A 330 -15.40 10.91 15.86
CA PRO A 330 -14.97 12.31 15.89
C PRO A 330 -13.78 12.55 14.97
N GLN A 331 -13.90 13.56 14.12
CA GLN A 331 -12.86 13.96 13.19
C GLN A 331 -11.97 15.07 13.77
N THR A 332 -10.69 15.05 13.37
CA THR A 332 -9.73 16.10 13.67
C THR A 332 -9.30 16.76 12.38
N GLY A 333 -9.89 17.92 12.08
CA GLY A 333 -9.65 18.65 10.83
C GLY A 333 -10.89 18.68 9.96
N SER A 334 -10.69 19.09 8.71
CA SER A 334 -11.65 18.99 7.62
C SER A 334 -10.86 18.97 6.32
N ASP A 335 -11.36 18.28 5.31
CA ASP A 335 -10.74 18.17 3.99
C ASP A 335 -11.69 18.62 2.87
N LEU A 336 -11.23 18.55 1.63
CA LEU A 336 -12.05 18.85 0.48
C LEU A 336 -13.18 17.83 0.34
N GLY A 337 -13.02 16.58 0.77
CA GLY A 337 -14.09 15.58 0.80
C GLY A 337 -15.31 16.05 1.56
N ASP A 338 -15.11 16.61 2.76
CA ASP A 338 -16.19 17.22 3.54
C ASP A 338 -16.94 18.28 2.73
N VAL A 339 -16.20 19.13 2.01
CA VAL A 339 -16.78 20.23 1.24
C VAL A 339 -17.46 19.73 -0.03
N LEU A 340 -16.85 18.75 -0.70
CA LEU A 340 -17.31 18.08 -1.92
C LEU A 340 -18.60 17.32 -1.65
N CYS A 341 -18.68 16.64 -0.50
CA CYS A 341 -19.88 16.00 0.00
C CYS A 341 -20.83 16.99 0.68
N LEU A 342 -20.68 18.31 0.51
CA LEU A 342 -21.59 19.32 1.09
C LEU A 342 -21.77 19.21 2.62
N GLY A 343 -20.81 18.62 3.32
CA GLY A 343 -20.83 18.30 4.73
C GLY A 343 -21.80 17.19 5.13
N THR A 344 -22.34 16.41 4.17
CA THR A 344 -23.22 15.27 4.44
C THR A 344 -22.43 14.03 4.83
N THR A 345 -21.21 13.90 4.30
CA THR A 345 -20.30 12.77 4.52
C THR A 345 -18.86 13.28 4.59
N SER A 346 -18.04 12.53 5.31
CA SER A 346 -16.59 12.63 5.23
C SER A 346 -16.10 11.27 4.77
N ALA A 347 -15.58 11.22 3.54
CA ALA A 347 -15.20 9.98 2.89
C ALA A 347 -13.68 9.76 3.01
N ASN A 348 -13.28 8.50 3.13
CA ASN A 348 -11.89 8.07 3.02
C ASN A 348 -11.77 6.89 2.07
N HIS A 349 -10.56 6.65 1.58
CA HIS A 349 -10.23 5.46 0.81
C HIS A 349 -9.28 4.53 1.57
N MET A 350 -9.45 3.22 1.34
CA MET A 350 -8.52 2.18 1.78
C MET A 350 -8.29 1.13 0.71
N GLY A 351 -7.06 0.65 0.61
CA GLY A 351 -6.78 -0.59 -0.12
C GLY A 351 -7.39 -1.78 0.59
N ALA A 352 -8.29 -2.49 -0.08
CA ALA A 352 -8.88 -3.75 0.36
C ALA A 352 -8.11 -4.92 -0.24
N HIS A 353 -6.96 -5.26 0.38
CA HIS A 353 -6.04 -6.24 -0.20
C HIS A 353 -6.30 -7.69 0.24
N GLY A 354 -5.93 -8.63 -0.62
CA GLY A 354 -6.04 -10.07 -0.36
C GLY A 354 -7.50 -10.53 -0.27
N ILE A 355 -8.41 -9.84 -0.97
CA ILE A 355 -9.83 -10.15 -0.96
C ILE A 355 -10.18 -11.18 -2.05
N SER A 356 -11.23 -11.95 -1.80
CA SER A 356 -11.70 -13.01 -2.72
C SER A 356 -13.01 -12.65 -3.43
N ALA A 357 -13.74 -11.68 -2.89
CA ALA A 357 -15.03 -11.23 -3.38
C ALA A 357 -15.17 -9.71 -3.24
N ARG A 358 -15.90 -9.11 -4.18
CA ARG A 358 -16.20 -7.67 -4.21
C ARG A 358 -16.77 -7.20 -2.88
N ILE A 359 -16.21 -6.10 -2.37
CA ILE A 359 -16.78 -5.33 -1.28
C ILE A 359 -17.37 -4.05 -1.90
N PRO A 360 -18.68 -3.80 -1.78
CA PRO A 360 -19.28 -2.57 -2.28
C PRO A 360 -18.83 -1.36 -1.46
N GLY A 361 -18.66 -0.22 -2.11
CA GLY A 361 -18.50 1.08 -1.46
C GLY A 361 -18.80 2.18 -2.47
N GLY A 362 -19.78 3.02 -2.17
CA GLY A 362 -20.21 4.10 -3.06
C GLY A 362 -21.02 3.64 -4.28
N GLU A 363 -21.23 4.56 -5.22
CA GLU A 363 -21.99 4.33 -6.46
C GLU A 363 -21.37 5.02 -7.68
N ASP A 364 -21.69 4.55 -8.89
CA ASP A 364 -21.19 5.08 -10.17
C ASP A 364 -21.88 6.42 -10.56
N GLY A 365 -22.27 7.22 -9.57
CA GLY A 365 -22.92 8.52 -9.71
C GLY A 365 -21.94 9.68 -9.56
N LEU A 366 -22.34 10.86 -10.03
CA LEU A 366 -21.62 12.09 -9.70
C LEU A 366 -21.69 12.31 -8.17
N LEU A 367 -20.53 12.33 -7.50
CA LEU A 367 -20.38 12.27 -6.03
C LEU A 367 -20.74 10.91 -5.42
N GLY A 368 -20.63 9.81 -6.16
CA GLY A 368 -20.93 8.50 -5.61
C GLY A 368 -19.92 7.97 -4.57
N PHE A 369 -18.85 8.73 -4.32
CA PHE A 369 -17.98 8.63 -3.14
C PHE A 369 -18.51 9.44 -1.93
N CYS A 370 -19.72 10.00 -1.98
CA CYS A 370 -20.39 10.71 -0.88
C CYS A 370 -21.76 10.08 -0.58
N ASP A 371 -22.23 10.16 0.65
CA ASP A 371 -23.66 9.99 0.90
C ASP A 371 -24.40 11.24 0.46
N GLY A 372 -25.40 11.07 -0.40
CA GLY A 372 -26.27 12.17 -0.81
C GLY A 372 -27.20 12.62 0.32
N LEU A 373 -27.91 13.73 0.10
CA LEU A 373 -28.98 14.18 1.02
C LEU A 373 -30.11 13.14 1.23
N PHE A 374 -30.19 12.11 0.37
CA PHE A 374 -31.20 11.05 0.38
C PHE A 374 -30.64 9.64 0.12
N SER A 375 -29.33 9.46 0.03
CA SER A 375 -28.66 8.16 -0.17
C SER A 375 -27.65 7.93 0.96
N ASN A 376 -27.39 6.68 1.32
CA ASN A 376 -26.35 6.27 2.27
C ASN A 376 -25.63 5.08 1.62
N VAL A 377 -24.66 5.39 0.77
CA VAL A 377 -24.00 4.44 -0.14
C VAL A 377 -22.61 4.06 0.33
N LEU A 378 -22.04 4.84 1.26
CA LEU A 378 -20.83 4.49 1.97
C LEU A 378 -21.17 3.73 3.25
N GLU A 379 -20.34 2.75 3.55
CA GLU A 379 -20.36 2.08 4.85
C GLU A 379 -19.26 2.68 5.73
N PRO A 380 -19.48 2.80 7.04
CA PRO A 380 -18.44 3.16 8.01
C PRO A 380 -17.18 2.32 7.83
N PHE A 381 -16.00 2.96 7.82
CA PHE A 381 -14.73 2.27 7.60
C PHE A 381 -14.54 1.06 8.53
N GLY A 382 -15.09 1.09 9.76
CA GLY A 382 -15.01 -0.04 10.68
C GLY A 382 -15.75 -1.29 10.18
N GLN A 383 -16.86 -1.13 9.46
CA GLN A 383 -17.58 -2.23 8.82
C GLN A 383 -16.81 -2.75 7.61
N ASN A 384 -16.25 -1.87 6.80
CA ASN A 384 -15.43 -2.22 5.64
C ASN A 384 -14.16 -2.98 6.05
N ILE A 385 -13.47 -2.53 7.10
CA ILE A 385 -12.35 -3.26 7.74
C ILE A 385 -12.79 -4.66 8.16
N ALA A 386 -13.94 -4.79 8.83
CA ALA A 386 -14.45 -6.10 9.25
C ALA A 386 -14.78 -7.01 8.05
N ALA A 387 -15.30 -6.45 6.95
CA ALA A 387 -15.58 -7.18 5.72
C ALA A 387 -14.28 -7.69 5.06
N ILE A 388 -13.25 -6.85 4.97
CA ILE A 388 -11.94 -7.22 4.43
C ILE A 388 -11.32 -8.33 5.28
N ARG A 389 -11.26 -8.14 6.60
CA ARG A 389 -10.73 -9.13 7.55
C ARG A 389 -11.52 -10.44 7.54
N GLY A 390 -12.84 -10.36 7.33
CA GLY A 390 -13.70 -11.54 7.19
C GLY A 390 -13.37 -12.43 5.99
N GLN A 391 -12.71 -11.89 4.97
CA GLN A 391 -12.19 -12.63 3.83
C GLN A 391 -10.74 -13.11 4.01
N GLY A 392 -10.09 -12.78 5.12
CA GLY A 392 -8.65 -12.99 5.33
C GLY A 392 -7.77 -11.91 4.70
N GLY A 393 -8.36 -10.84 4.18
CA GLY A 393 -7.65 -9.71 3.59
C GLY A 393 -7.04 -8.77 4.64
N TYR A 394 -6.36 -7.74 4.15
CA TYR A 394 -5.69 -6.74 4.97
C TYR A 394 -5.96 -5.31 4.48
N PRO A 395 -6.60 -4.46 5.30
CA PRO A 395 -6.90 -3.08 4.91
C PRO A 395 -5.68 -2.16 5.08
N ILE A 396 -5.37 -1.35 4.07
CA ILE A 396 -4.33 -0.31 4.12
C ILE A 396 -4.97 1.05 3.97
N VAL A 397 -4.62 2.00 4.84
CA VAL A 397 -5.02 3.40 4.68
C VAL A 397 -4.33 3.98 3.44
N HIS A 398 -5.09 4.41 2.44
CA HIS A 398 -4.55 5.17 1.30
C HIS A 398 -4.55 6.66 1.61
N HIS A 399 -3.54 7.36 1.07
CA HIS A 399 -3.33 8.80 1.16
C HIS A 399 -3.84 9.42 2.48
N PRO A 400 -3.27 9.06 3.65
CA PRO A 400 -3.81 9.35 4.99
C PRO A 400 -3.97 10.84 5.32
N LEU A 401 -3.27 11.70 4.58
CA LEU A 401 -3.32 13.16 4.67
C LEU A 401 -3.82 13.82 3.39
N GLY A 402 -4.46 13.04 2.51
CA GLY A 402 -5.02 13.53 1.25
C GLY A 402 -5.89 14.76 1.49
N SER A 403 -5.73 15.77 0.63
CA SER A 403 -6.51 17.01 0.74
C SER A 403 -7.99 16.79 0.44
N SER A 404 -8.37 15.64 -0.16
CA SER A 404 -9.75 15.29 -0.56
C SER A 404 -10.35 14.07 0.15
N PHE A 405 -9.56 13.05 0.50
CA PHE A 405 -10.07 11.79 1.08
C PHE A 405 -9.25 11.36 2.32
N GLY A 406 -8.93 12.33 3.17
CA GLY A 406 -8.02 12.14 4.29
C GLY A 406 -8.65 11.35 5.44
N TRP A 407 -7.80 10.66 6.21
CA TRP A 407 -8.24 9.88 7.37
C TRP A 407 -8.37 10.77 8.62
N ASN A 408 -9.53 11.40 8.76
CA ASN A 408 -9.78 12.43 9.77
C ASN A 408 -10.30 11.89 11.11
N SER A 409 -10.97 10.73 11.17
CA SER A 409 -11.38 10.08 12.44
C SER A 409 -10.24 9.31 13.08
N TYR A 410 -9.12 10.00 13.25
CA TYR A 410 -7.85 9.51 13.76
C TYR A 410 -7.99 8.60 14.99
N ALA A 411 -8.81 9.00 15.97
CA ALA A 411 -8.99 8.26 17.22
C ALA A 411 -9.62 6.87 17.05
N GLN A 412 -10.38 6.64 15.98
CA GLN A 412 -11.12 5.39 15.71
C GLN A 412 -10.39 4.45 14.74
N ALA A 413 -9.40 4.96 14.00
CA ALA A 413 -8.54 4.17 13.13
C ALA A 413 -7.60 3.27 13.95
N GLN A 414 -8.05 2.10 14.40
CA GLN A 414 -7.24 1.12 15.16
C GLN A 414 -6.37 0.26 14.23
N GLY A 415 -5.29 -0.34 14.75
CA GLY A 415 -4.35 -1.14 13.97
C GLY A 415 -4.52 -2.66 14.13
N ILE A 416 -3.45 -3.40 13.85
CA ILE A 416 -3.43 -4.88 13.87
C ILE A 416 -3.79 -5.42 15.25
N GLU A 417 -3.46 -4.70 16.33
CA GLU A 417 -3.76 -5.06 17.72
C GLU A 417 -5.26 -5.25 17.98
N ALA A 418 -6.11 -4.61 17.17
CA ALA A 418 -7.57 -4.70 17.27
C ALA A 418 -8.21 -5.51 16.13
N ASN A 419 -7.41 -6.24 15.34
CA ASN A 419 -7.83 -6.87 14.09
C ASN A 419 -8.45 -5.84 13.11
N ALA A 420 -7.88 -4.62 13.07
CA ALA A 420 -8.39 -3.51 12.28
C ALA A 420 -7.45 -3.18 11.10
N LEU A 421 -6.98 -1.93 10.95
CA LEU A 421 -6.07 -1.52 9.88
C LEU A 421 -4.76 -2.32 9.93
N HIS A 422 -4.20 -2.59 8.76
CA HIS A 422 -2.95 -3.33 8.64
C HIS A 422 -1.74 -2.42 8.44
N GLY A 423 -1.93 -1.30 7.75
CA GLY A 423 -0.87 -0.33 7.55
C GLY A 423 -1.35 0.96 6.92
N VAL A 424 -0.37 1.77 6.53
CA VAL A 424 -0.56 3.13 6.03
C VAL A 424 0.28 3.31 4.78
N GLU A 425 -0.32 3.81 3.71
CA GLU A 425 0.37 4.32 2.55
C GLU A 425 1.11 5.61 2.93
N ILE A 426 2.43 5.53 3.10
CA ILE A 426 3.24 6.71 3.44
C ILE A 426 3.74 7.46 2.22
N TRP A 427 3.71 6.81 1.05
CA TRP A 427 3.97 7.37 -0.28
C TRP A 427 2.77 7.04 -1.18
N GLY A 428 1.98 8.05 -1.55
CA GLY A 428 0.78 7.94 -2.39
C GLY A 428 0.75 9.09 -3.39
N GLY A 429 0.86 8.83 -4.69
CA GLY A 429 0.91 9.84 -5.77
C GLY A 429 2.19 10.72 -5.81
N ALA A 430 2.85 10.92 -4.66
CA ALA A 430 4.11 11.63 -4.52
C ALA A 430 5.02 10.96 -3.46
N SER A 431 6.30 10.77 -3.79
CA SER A 431 7.28 10.28 -2.82
C SER A 431 7.68 11.37 -1.83
N GLN A 432 7.87 11.01 -0.56
CA GLN A 432 8.26 11.94 0.49
C GLN A 432 9.59 11.56 1.16
N SER A 433 10.46 12.54 1.41
CA SER A 433 11.60 12.39 2.33
C SER A 433 11.31 12.95 3.73
N GLY A 434 12.05 12.46 4.73
CA GLY A 434 11.94 12.91 6.12
C GLY A 434 10.84 12.25 6.94
N GLN A 435 10.42 12.92 8.03
CA GLN A 435 9.51 12.38 9.05
C GLN A 435 8.18 13.16 9.17
N ALA A 436 7.86 13.99 8.17
CA ALA A 436 6.65 14.81 8.16
C ALA A 436 5.53 14.09 7.36
N GLY A 437 4.43 14.80 7.05
CA GLY A 437 3.42 14.30 6.11
C GLY A 437 2.87 12.92 6.51
N ALA A 438 2.66 12.04 5.53
CA ALA A 438 2.07 10.72 5.77
C ALA A 438 2.98 9.83 6.65
N VAL A 439 4.31 10.00 6.57
CA VAL A 439 5.27 9.37 7.50
C VAL A 439 5.01 9.84 8.93
N GLY A 440 4.85 11.15 9.13
CA GLY A 440 4.53 11.72 10.44
C GLY A 440 3.21 11.18 10.99
N ARG A 441 2.17 11.10 10.14
CA ARG A 441 0.86 10.52 10.52
C ARG A 441 0.98 9.05 10.93
N TRP A 442 1.76 8.26 10.21
CA TRP A 442 2.03 6.88 10.58
C TRP A 442 2.73 6.78 11.95
N VAL A 443 3.77 7.60 12.17
CA VAL A 443 4.50 7.65 13.45
C VAL A 443 3.60 8.08 14.61
N ASP A 444 2.72 9.07 14.43
CA ASP A 444 1.76 9.48 15.45
C ASP A 444 0.86 8.31 15.88
N TRP A 445 0.35 7.53 14.92
CA TRP A 445 -0.44 6.34 15.23
C TRP A 445 0.35 5.26 15.97
N LEU A 446 1.63 5.06 15.64
CA LEU A 446 2.51 4.16 16.39
C LEU A 446 2.70 4.63 17.83
N LEU A 447 2.94 5.93 18.05
CA LEU A 447 3.10 6.55 19.38
C LEU A 447 1.83 6.44 20.22
N ASP A 448 0.66 6.44 19.60
CA ASP A 448 -0.61 6.20 20.29
C ASP A 448 -0.91 4.71 20.56
N GLY A 449 -0.10 3.79 20.02
CA GLY A 449 -0.18 2.37 20.34
C GLY A 449 -0.79 1.48 19.26
N ARG A 450 -1.02 1.99 18.06
CA ARG A 450 -1.46 1.16 16.92
C ARG A 450 -0.28 0.41 16.34
N LEU A 451 -0.48 -0.86 16.02
CA LEU A 451 0.49 -1.68 15.31
C LEU A 451 0.18 -1.59 13.82
N LEU A 452 0.99 -0.81 13.09
CA LEU A 452 0.80 -0.51 11.67
C LEU A 452 2.11 -0.61 10.90
N TYR A 453 2.06 -1.23 9.72
CA TYR A 453 3.14 -1.20 8.75
C TYR A 453 3.02 0.01 7.80
N ALA A 454 4.13 0.37 7.16
CA ALA A 454 4.18 1.36 6.11
C ALA A 454 4.18 0.69 4.74
N TYR A 455 3.43 1.27 3.81
CA TYR A 455 3.33 0.86 2.41
C TYR A 455 3.46 2.04 1.45
N SER A 456 3.59 1.74 0.16
CA SER A 456 3.70 2.70 -0.94
C SER A 456 2.71 2.33 -2.05
N GLY A 457 2.15 3.32 -2.72
CA GLY A 457 1.26 3.13 -3.86
C GLY A 457 1.38 4.31 -4.83
N SER A 458 1.44 4.03 -6.12
CA SER A 458 1.61 5.10 -7.12
C SER A 458 0.37 5.95 -7.30
N ASP A 459 -0.80 5.38 -7.02
CA ASP A 459 -2.09 5.97 -7.36
C ASP A 459 -2.20 6.24 -8.89
N THR A 460 -1.68 5.30 -9.68
CA THR A 460 -1.63 5.43 -11.14
C THR A 460 -3.02 5.40 -11.74
N HIS A 461 -3.41 6.48 -12.44
CA HIS A 461 -4.67 6.57 -13.20
C HIS A 461 -4.46 6.62 -14.73
N ASP A 462 -3.23 6.79 -15.23
CA ASP A 462 -2.92 6.77 -16.67
C ASP A 462 -1.72 5.86 -17.01
N ALA A 463 -0.64 6.39 -17.57
CA ALA A 463 0.56 5.63 -17.83
C ALA A 463 1.35 5.46 -16.52
N ALA A 464 1.90 4.27 -16.30
CA ALA A 464 2.79 4.04 -15.18
C ALA A 464 3.99 5.00 -15.23
N PHE A 465 4.43 5.46 -14.06
CA PHE A 465 5.58 6.35 -13.90
C PHE A 465 6.53 5.79 -12.83
N ALA A 466 7.80 6.19 -12.87
CA ALA A 466 8.73 5.67 -11.88
C ALA A 466 8.39 6.26 -10.50
N PHE A 467 7.95 5.38 -9.61
CA PHE A 467 7.56 5.74 -8.26
C PHE A 467 8.38 4.97 -7.23
N GLY A 468 8.07 5.19 -5.95
CA GLY A 468 8.58 4.37 -4.87
C GLY A 468 7.84 3.03 -4.78
N ALA A 469 8.58 1.95 -4.60
CA ALA A 469 8.03 0.60 -4.58
C ALA A 469 8.07 -0.01 -3.18
N ASN A 470 7.14 -0.94 -2.93
CA ASN A 470 7.24 -1.90 -1.85
C ASN A 470 8.17 -3.04 -2.27
N HIS A 471 9.26 -3.25 -1.54
CA HIS A 471 10.22 -4.32 -1.78
C HIS A 471 9.94 -5.48 -0.85
N ALA A 472 9.13 -6.43 -1.29
CA ALA A 472 8.74 -7.60 -0.50
C ALA A 472 9.88 -8.63 -0.42
N LEU A 473 10.15 -9.16 0.77
CA LEU A 473 11.23 -10.13 1.01
C LEU A 473 10.68 -11.56 1.05
N LEU A 474 11.13 -12.39 0.11
CA LEU A 474 10.85 -13.83 0.06
C LEU A 474 12.10 -14.62 0.49
N VAL A 475 12.02 -15.28 1.64
CA VAL A 475 13.15 -16.01 2.24
C VAL A 475 12.98 -17.50 1.98
N ASN A 476 13.77 -18.07 1.06
CA ASN A 476 13.64 -19.46 0.60
C ASN A 476 12.22 -19.81 0.09
N GLU A 477 11.49 -18.81 -0.41
CA GLU A 477 10.11 -18.92 -0.84
C GLU A 477 10.01 -18.64 -2.36
N PRO A 478 9.18 -19.37 -3.11
CA PRO A 478 8.97 -19.09 -4.52
C PRO A 478 8.17 -17.79 -4.72
N PHE A 479 8.41 -17.10 -5.84
CA PHE A 479 7.66 -15.92 -6.25
C PHE A 479 6.23 -16.30 -6.69
N THR A 480 5.28 -16.14 -5.78
CA THR A 480 3.84 -16.44 -5.97
C THR A 480 3.00 -15.43 -5.20
N ILE A 481 1.75 -15.22 -5.63
CA ILE A 481 0.81 -14.31 -4.96
C ILE A 481 0.69 -14.63 -3.45
N PRO A 482 0.44 -15.88 -3.01
CA PRO A 482 0.33 -16.19 -1.59
C PRO A 482 1.58 -15.85 -0.76
N ASN A 483 2.78 -15.91 -1.36
CA ASN A 483 4.01 -15.58 -0.66
C ASN A 483 4.28 -14.07 -0.63
N ILE A 484 3.92 -13.33 -1.67
CA ILE A 484 3.94 -11.86 -1.66
C ILE A 484 2.93 -11.33 -0.64
N ASP A 485 1.67 -11.79 -0.68
CA ASP A 485 0.65 -11.41 0.30
C ASP A 485 1.09 -11.69 1.73
N ARG A 486 1.65 -12.88 1.99
CA ARG A 486 2.16 -13.22 3.31
C ARG A 486 3.35 -12.34 3.71
N ALA A 487 4.28 -12.06 2.80
CA ALA A 487 5.40 -11.17 3.09
C ALA A 487 4.93 -9.76 3.45
N LEU A 488 3.95 -9.21 2.72
CA LEU A 488 3.32 -7.93 3.05
C LEU A 488 2.61 -8.01 4.41
N GLN A 489 1.77 -9.02 4.63
CA GLN A 489 1.02 -9.19 5.89
C GLN A 489 1.91 -9.36 7.14
N GLU A 490 3.11 -9.92 6.96
CA GLU A 490 4.11 -10.09 8.01
C GLU A 490 5.04 -8.86 8.15
N GLY A 491 4.79 -7.77 7.41
CA GLY A 491 5.62 -6.56 7.42
C GLY A 491 7.03 -6.78 6.85
N ARG A 492 7.24 -7.88 6.11
CA ARG A 492 8.51 -8.23 5.43
C ARG A 492 8.64 -7.46 4.12
N SER A 493 8.52 -6.14 4.19
CA SER A 493 8.76 -5.22 3.07
C SER A 493 9.40 -3.91 3.54
N TYR A 494 10.17 -3.28 2.66
CA TYR A 494 10.64 -1.91 2.84
C TYR A 494 10.19 -1.06 1.64
N ILE A 495 10.08 0.24 1.83
CA ILE A 495 9.69 1.17 0.77
C ILE A 495 10.96 1.81 0.23
N SER A 496 11.15 1.81 -1.09
CA SER A 496 12.24 2.58 -1.72
C SER A 496 12.02 2.85 -3.20
N ASN A 497 12.55 3.97 -3.67
CA ASN A 497 12.64 4.33 -5.08
C ASN A 497 13.99 3.94 -5.73
N ALA A 498 14.94 3.37 -4.98
CA ALA A 498 16.22 2.92 -5.55
C ALA A 498 16.99 1.96 -4.64
N HIS A 499 17.24 2.37 -3.40
CA HIS A 499 18.16 1.72 -2.47
C HIS A 499 17.55 0.48 -1.80
N SER A 500 18.42 -0.44 -1.35
CA SER A 500 17.98 -1.54 -0.48
C SER A 500 18.23 -1.18 0.98
N LEU A 501 17.21 -1.37 1.82
CA LEU A 501 17.27 -1.07 3.25
C LEU A 501 16.43 -2.09 4.03
N VAL A 502 17.05 -2.90 4.88
CA VAL A 502 16.34 -3.91 5.69
C VAL A 502 16.83 -3.84 7.12
N ILE A 503 15.92 -3.74 8.09
CA ILE A 503 16.25 -3.73 9.51
C ILE A 503 16.06 -5.12 10.14
N GLU A 504 16.93 -5.47 11.08
CA GLU A 504 16.72 -6.50 12.07
C GLU A 504 17.12 -5.98 13.45
N VAL A 505 16.65 -6.62 14.51
CA VAL A 505 17.08 -6.30 15.88
C VAL A 505 17.67 -7.54 16.53
N GLY A 506 18.96 -7.48 16.85
CA GLY A 506 19.62 -8.48 17.67
C GLY A 506 19.09 -8.45 19.11
N LEU A 507 18.58 -9.57 19.61
CA LEU A 507 18.12 -9.75 21.00
C LEU A 507 18.65 -11.09 21.53
N GLY A 508 19.50 -11.04 22.57
CA GLY A 508 20.05 -12.25 23.20
C GLY A 508 20.90 -13.15 22.28
N GLY A 509 21.38 -12.60 21.16
CA GLY A 509 22.10 -13.32 20.11
C GLY A 509 21.23 -13.78 18.95
N SER A 510 19.90 -13.70 19.06
CA SER A 510 18.94 -14.01 17.99
C SER A 510 18.64 -12.75 17.18
N ALA A 511 18.43 -12.88 15.87
CA ALA A 511 17.97 -11.77 15.04
C ALA A 511 16.44 -11.78 14.96
N VAL A 512 15.82 -10.64 15.28
CA VAL A 512 14.38 -10.42 15.12
C VAL A 512 14.19 -9.63 13.82
N PRO A 513 13.62 -10.23 12.76
CA PRO A 513 13.56 -9.61 11.44
C PRO A 513 12.53 -8.48 11.36
N MET A 514 12.70 -7.59 10.38
CA MET A 514 11.73 -6.58 9.96
C MET A 514 10.30 -7.13 9.91
N GLY A 515 9.33 -6.34 10.42
CA GLY A 515 7.92 -6.72 10.47
C GLY A 515 7.56 -7.60 11.67
N SER A 516 8.51 -8.11 12.45
CA SER A 516 8.18 -8.95 13.60
C SER A 516 7.39 -8.20 14.66
N MET A 517 6.35 -8.85 15.19
CA MET A 517 5.67 -8.48 16.44
C MET A 517 6.12 -9.43 17.55
N PHE A 518 7.20 -9.08 18.25
CA PHE A 518 7.88 -9.97 19.19
C PHE A 518 7.39 -9.79 20.63
N PRO A 519 6.63 -10.74 21.21
CA PRO A 519 6.11 -10.58 22.56
C PRO A 519 7.20 -10.84 23.60
N VAL A 520 7.25 -10.01 24.64
CA VAL A 520 8.27 -10.06 25.70
C VAL A 520 7.61 -10.03 27.09
N PRO A 521 8.13 -10.76 28.10
CA PRO A 521 7.54 -10.72 29.43
C PRO A 521 7.66 -9.32 30.05
N HIS A 522 6.56 -8.80 30.60
CA HIS A 522 6.60 -7.54 31.34
C HIS A 522 7.57 -7.63 32.53
N SER A 523 8.26 -6.52 32.80
CA SER A 523 9.29 -6.37 33.84
C SER A 523 10.48 -7.36 33.75
N SER A 524 10.74 -7.92 32.57
CA SER A 524 11.99 -8.66 32.31
C SER A 524 13.21 -7.77 32.58
N PRO A 525 14.34 -8.33 33.04
CA PRO A 525 15.58 -7.57 33.15
C PRO A 525 15.95 -6.96 31.78
N PRO A 526 16.57 -5.76 31.77
CA PRO A 526 16.98 -5.11 30.53
C PRO A 526 17.86 -6.05 29.70
N ALA A 527 17.40 -6.40 28.50
CA ALA A 527 18.16 -7.18 27.53
C ALA A 527 18.86 -6.23 26.56
N ALA A 528 20.15 -6.47 26.29
CA ALA A 528 20.87 -5.71 25.27
C ALA A 528 20.25 -5.95 23.90
N LEU A 529 20.02 -4.86 23.17
CA LEU A 529 19.53 -4.85 21.80
C LEU A 529 20.61 -4.34 20.85
N ALA A 530 20.60 -4.88 19.64
CA ALA A 530 21.43 -4.39 18.55
C ALA A 530 20.60 -4.22 17.27
N PRO A 531 19.91 -3.08 17.07
CA PRO A 531 19.30 -2.76 15.79
C PRO A 531 20.37 -2.67 14.70
N ARG A 532 20.15 -3.39 13.60
CA ARG A 532 21.05 -3.48 12.45
C ARG A 532 20.31 -3.21 11.17
N VAL A 533 20.92 -2.43 10.30
CA VAL A 533 20.39 -2.11 8.98
C VAL A 533 21.33 -2.68 7.93
N HIS A 534 20.82 -3.64 7.17
CA HIS A 534 21.45 -4.14 5.95
C HIS A 534 21.12 -3.17 4.82
N TYR A 535 22.14 -2.57 4.22
CA TYR A 535 21.96 -1.58 3.16
C TYR A 535 22.72 -1.93 1.89
N ASN A 536 22.20 -1.48 0.76
CA ASN A 536 22.92 -1.40 -0.51
C ASN A 536 22.52 -0.12 -1.27
N PHE A 537 23.48 0.78 -1.39
CA PHE A 537 23.37 2.05 -2.11
C PHE A 537 24.08 2.00 -3.47
N GLY A 538 24.68 0.87 -3.85
CA GLY A 538 25.46 0.76 -5.08
C GLY A 538 26.60 1.79 -5.10
N GLY A 539 26.64 2.61 -6.15
CA GLY A 539 27.60 3.72 -6.27
C GLY A 539 27.17 5.00 -5.55
N ASP A 540 25.94 5.08 -5.06
CA ASP A 540 25.40 6.26 -4.39
C ASP A 540 25.92 6.39 -2.95
N THR A 541 25.76 7.60 -2.41
CA THR A 541 26.03 7.88 -0.99
C THR A 541 24.74 8.33 -0.32
N ALA A 542 24.41 7.71 0.81
CA ALA A 542 23.23 8.05 1.62
C ALA A 542 23.55 7.99 3.11
N GLU A 543 22.73 8.64 3.92
CA GLU A 543 22.77 8.56 5.38
C GLU A 543 21.68 7.61 5.88
N ILE A 544 22.00 6.75 6.86
CA ILE A 544 21.06 5.85 7.52
C ILE A 544 20.77 6.39 8.91
N THR A 545 19.49 6.55 9.24
CA THR A 545 19.02 6.87 10.59
C THR A 545 18.20 5.71 11.15
N ILE A 546 18.54 5.25 12.36
CA ILE A 546 17.72 4.28 13.10
C ILE A 546 16.93 5.02 14.17
N PHE A 547 15.63 4.79 14.19
CA PHE A 547 14.70 5.33 15.17
C PHE A 547 14.30 4.24 16.17
N SER A 548 14.12 4.66 17.42
CA SER A 548 13.42 3.89 18.46
C SER A 548 12.18 4.66 18.88
N GLY A 549 11.04 3.98 18.94
CA GLY A 549 9.79 4.56 19.40
C GLY A 549 9.16 3.76 20.52
N ARG A 550 8.28 4.42 21.27
CA ARG A 550 7.60 3.84 22.41
C ARG A 550 6.21 4.43 22.55
N VAL A 551 5.24 3.56 22.82
CA VAL A 551 3.85 3.99 23.01
C VAL A 551 3.73 4.91 24.22
N GLY A 552 3.10 6.06 24.00
CA GLY A 552 2.89 7.14 24.97
C GLY A 552 3.94 8.25 24.95
N ASP A 553 5.03 8.09 24.18
CA ASP A 553 6.03 9.15 24.02
C ASP A 553 5.53 10.23 23.05
N ALA A 554 6.06 11.46 23.18
CA ALA A 554 5.63 12.59 22.35
C ALA A 554 6.21 12.58 20.93
N ALA A 555 7.29 11.82 20.71
CA ALA A 555 7.97 11.66 19.42
C ALA A 555 8.87 10.42 19.49
N GLU A 556 9.24 9.87 18.34
CA GLU A 556 10.33 8.90 18.27
C GLU A 556 11.68 9.53 18.59
N THR A 557 12.61 8.69 19.04
CA THR A 557 14.00 9.09 19.30
C THR A 557 14.89 8.59 18.17
N VAL A 558 15.74 9.48 17.64
CA VAL A 558 16.88 9.06 16.80
C VAL A 558 17.85 8.31 17.71
N LEU A 559 17.94 7.00 17.54
CA LEU A 559 18.87 6.17 18.30
C LEU A 559 20.31 6.46 17.86
N CYS A 560 20.52 6.58 16.55
CA CYS A 560 21.82 6.81 15.93
C CYS A 560 21.68 7.14 14.44
N SER A 561 22.74 7.70 13.85
CA SER A 561 22.88 7.90 12.40
C SER A 561 24.29 7.50 11.94
N SER A 562 24.40 6.99 10.70
CA SER A 562 25.66 6.55 10.11
C SER A 562 26.54 7.71 9.60
N GLY A 563 25.96 8.89 9.40
CA GLY A 563 26.50 9.86 8.43
C GLY A 563 26.53 9.28 7.00
N PRO A 564 27.17 9.96 6.03
CA PRO A 564 27.21 9.50 4.65
C PRO A 564 28.00 8.20 4.49
N VAL A 565 27.37 7.18 3.94
CA VAL A 565 27.99 5.88 3.59
C VAL A 565 27.69 5.52 2.14
N THR A 566 28.58 4.74 1.51
CA THR A 566 28.53 4.34 0.10
C THR A 566 28.64 2.82 0.01
N GLY A 567 28.09 2.21 -1.04
CA GLY A 567 28.18 0.77 -1.25
C GLY A 567 27.17 -0.01 -0.41
N SER A 568 27.58 -1.17 0.09
CA SER A 568 26.71 -2.08 0.83
C SER A 568 27.35 -2.56 2.13
N GLY A 569 26.55 -2.78 3.16
CA GLY A 569 27.06 -3.25 4.45
C GLY A 569 26.00 -3.44 5.52
N ILE A 570 26.45 -3.41 6.77
CA ILE A 570 25.60 -3.37 7.97
C ILE A 570 25.93 -2.09 8.72
N PHE A 571 24.92 -1.31 9.08
CA PHE A 571 25.02 -0.25 10.08
C PHE A 571 24.32 -0.71 11.36
N GLU A 572 25.01 -0.69 12.49
CA GLU A 572 24.53 -1.24 13.77
C GLU A 572 24.56 -0.18 14.86
N CYS A 573 23.55 -0.22 15.73
CA CYS A 573 23.47 0.57 16.94
C CYS A 573 23.18 -0.33 18.15
N ILE A 574 23.40 0.19 19.35
CA ILE A 574 23.19 -0.54 20.59
C ILE A 574 22.11 0.18 21.39
N ASP A 575 21.18 -0.59 21.94
CA ASP A 575 20.15 -0.11 22.85
C ASP A 575 19.89 -1.14 23.96
N THR A 576 18.95 -0.84 24.85
CA THR A 576 18.47 -1.75 25.89
C THR A 576 16.96 -1.85 25.80
N LEU A 577 16.46 -3.09 25.72
CA LEU A 577 15.04 -3.36 25.58
C LEU A 577 14.26 -2.77 26.78
N ASN A 578 13.32 -1.89 26.47
CA ASN A 578 12.35 -1.37 27.42
C ASN A 578 11.05 -2.17 27.32
N THR A 579 10.67 -2.86 28.41
CA THR A 579 9.47 -3.69 28.46
C THR A 579 8.31 -3.05 29.23
N SER A 580 8.28 -1.72 29.34
CA SER A 580 7.24 -1.02 30.12
C SER A 580 6.07 -0.48 29.26
N SER A 581 6.23 -0.40 27.95
CA SER A 581 5.14 -0.33 26.96
C SER A 581 5.62 -0.90 25.63
N ASN A 582 4.75 -0.98 24.62
CA ASN A 582 5.17 -1.42 23.29
C ASN A 582 6.26 -0.49 22.76
N THR A 583 7.30 -1.07 22.19
CA THR A 583 8.43 -0.35 21.58
C THR A 583 8.66 -0.85 20.17
N TRP A 584 9.30 -0.04 19.34
CA TRP A 584 9.68 -0.45 18.01
C TRP A 584 10.99 0.18 17.55
N TYR A 585 11.61 -0.47 16.56
CA TYR A 585 12.78 0.04 15.86
C TYR A 585 12.50 0.03 14.36
N ARG A 586 12.87 1.11 13.68
CA ARG A 586 12.78 1.24 12.22
C ARG A 586 13.93 2.08 11.69
N ALA A 587 14.18 2.00 10.40
CA ALA A 587 15.23 2.75 9.74
C ALA A 587 14.71 3.57 8.56
N TYR A 588 15.49 4.60 8.26
CA TYR A 588 15.30 5.54 7.16
C TYR A 588 16.66 5.75 6.49
N SER A 589 16.69 5.88 5.17
CA SER A 589 17.87 6.38 4.48
C SER A 589 17.55 7.42 3.42
N GLU A 590 18.46 8.39 3.24
CA GLU A 590 18.34 9.45 2.25
C GLU A 590 19.69 9.77 1.60
N GLY A 591 19.71 9.81 0.27
CA GLY A 591 20.84 10.20 -0.56
C GLY A 591 20.37 10.93 -1.81
N GLY A 592 20.33 12.27 -1.75
CA GLY A 592 19.73 13.07 -2.82
C GLY A 592 18.23 12.82 -2.91
N ALA A 593 17.73 12.44 -4.08
CA ALA A 593 16.32 12.07 -4.28
C ALA A 593 16.02 10.59 -3.96
N LYS A 594 17.04 9.78 -3.66
CA LYS A 594 16.88 8.34 -3.38
C LYS A 594 16.63 8.14 -1.88
N VAL A 595 15.51 7.50 -1.56
CA VAL A 595 15.00 7.38 -0.19
C VAL A 595 14.54 5.94 0.09
N ALA A 596 14.68 5.48 1.33
CA ALA A 596 14.10 4.22 1.77
C ALA A 596 13.58 4.27 3.22
N TYR A 597 12.53 3.50 3.50
CA TYR A 597 11.95 3.31 4.84
C TYR A 597 11.77 1.82 5.10
N THR A 598 12.16 1.35 6.28
CA THR A 598 11.88 -0.03 6.70
C THR A 598 10.57 -0.11 7.45
N ASN A 599 9.89 -1.26 7.35
CA ASN A 599 8.89 -1.61 8.34
C ASN A 599 9.52 -1.78 9.74
N PRO A 600 8.74 -1.58 10.82
CA PRO A 600 9.23 -1.67 12.19
C PRO A 600 9.43 -3.11 12.66
N VAL A 601 10.34 -3.29 13.61
CA VAL A 601 10.39 -4.45 14.50
C VAL A 601 9.77 -4.06 15.83
N PHE A 602 8.65 -4.67 16.19
CA PHE A 602 7.92 -4.39 17.43
C PHE A 602 8.31 -5.33 18.57
N PHE A 603 8.40 -4.79 19.78
CA PHE A 603 8.48 -5.56 21.02
C PHE A 603 7.28 -5.25 21.89
N LEU A 604 6.51 -6.28 22.24
CA LEU A 604 5.19 -6.17 22.88
C LEU A 604 5.20 -6.76 24.30
N PRO A 605 5.26 -5.94 25.37
CA PRO A 605 5.23 -6.44 26.73
C PRO A 605 3.90 -7.13 27.07
N VAL A 606 3.96 -8.41 27.44
CA VAL A 606 2.79 -9.15 27.90
C VAL A 606 2.51 -8.89 29.37
N THR A 607 1.33 -8.34 29.67
CA THR A 607 0.94 -7.84 31.00
C THR A 607 0.02 -8.79 31.77
N THR A 608 -0.48 -9.84 31.13
CA THR A 608 -1.25 -10.90 31.79
C THR A 608 -0.34 -12.00 32.33
N ASP A 609 -0.85 -12.76 33.29
CA ASP A 609 -0.16 -13.88 33.93
C ASP A 609 -1.20 -14.98 34.24
N PRO A 610 -1.14 -16.17 33.61
CA PRO A 610 -0.16 -16.61 32.60
C PRO A 610 -0.22 -15.85 31.27
N ALA A 611 0.87 -15.87 30.50
CA ALA A 611 0.91 -15.34 29.13
C ALA A 611 2.01 -15.98 28.27
N ASN A 612 1.75 -16.10 26.97
CA ASN A 612 2.79 -16.47 26.01
C ASN A 612 3.74 -15.30 25.75
N TYR A 613 5.00 -15.61 25.49
CA TYR A 613 6.02 -14.67 25.02
C TYR A 613 7.00 -15.39 24.09
N CYS A 614 7.87 -14.63 23.42
CA CYS A 614 8.74 -15.15 22.36
C CYS A 614 7.92 -15.62 21.14
N ILE A 615 8.57 -16.24 20.16
CA ILE A 615 7.90 -16.75 18.94
C ILE A 615 8.31 -18.21 18.74
N GLY A 616 7.33 -19.05 18.35
CA GLY A 616 7.56 -20.44 18.01
C GLY A 616 8.34 -20.59 16.72
N LYS A 617 9.18 -21.63 16.65
CA LYS A 617 9.95 -21.93 15.45
C LYS A 617 9.03 -22.60 14.42
N VAL A 618 8.96 -22.04 13.22
CA VAL A 618 8.26 -22.68 12.09
C VAL A 618 8.88 -24.05 11.82
N THR A 619 8.04 -25.09 11.79
CA THR A 619 8.45 -26.48 11.60
C THR A 619 8.67 -26.79 10.12
N SER A 620 9.24 -27.96 9.83
CA SER A 620 9.40 -28.45 8.46
C SER A 620 8.07 -28.65 7.72
N GLN A 621 6.94 -28.64 8.44
CA GLN A 621 5.59 -28.77 7.89
C GLN A 621 4.88 -27.42 7.78
N GLY A 622 5.58 -26.31 8.05
CA GLY A 622 5.00 -24.97 8.04
C GLY A 622 4.13 -24.65 9.25
N CYS A 623 4.16 -25.48 10.31
CA CYS A 623 3.42 -25.20 11.54
C CYS A 623 4.18 -24.16 12.37
N THR A 624 3.45 -23.27 13.06
CA THR A 624 4.03 -22.42 14.12
C THR A 624 3.51 -22.94 15.47
N PRO A 625 4.32 -23.72 16.22
CA PRO A 625 3.86 -24.31 17.47
C PRO A 625 3.61 -23.25 18.54
N ALA A 626 2.49 -23.37 19.24
CA ALA A 626 2.04 -22.39 20.23
C ALA A 626 1.84 -23.05 21.59
N SER A 627 2.33 -22.41 22.65
CA SER A 627 2.14 -22.81 24.03
C SER A 627 0.72 -22.52 24.44
N VAL A 628 0.12 -23.44 25.19
CA VAL A 628 -1.25 -23.32 25.70
C VAL A 628 -1.26 -23.67 27.18
N TRP A 629 -2.28 -23.21 27.90
CA TRP A 629 -2.45 -23.58 29.31
C TRP A 629 -3.92 -23.69 29.71
N GLN A 630 -4.16 -24.44 30.79
CA GLN A 630 -5.47 -24.56 31.40
C GLN A 630 -5.35 -24.67 32.93
N GLY A 631 -6.17 -23.92 33.66
CA GLY A 631 -6.19 -23.90 35.12
C GLY A 631 -5.30 -22.81 35.72
N SER A 632 -4.87 -22.99 36.96
CA SER A 632 -4.02 -22.02 37.69
C SER A 632 -2.88 -22.72 38.41
N ALA A 633 -1.66 -22.22 38.21
CA ALA A 633 -0.47 -22.70 38.90
C ALA A 633 -0.61 -22.47 40.41
N SER A 634 -0.59 -23.53 41.21
CA SER A 634 -0.84 -23.43 42.65
C SER A 634 -0.16 -24.57 43.41
N THR A 635 0.40 -24.23 44.57
CA THR A 635 1.02 -25.23 45.46
C THR A 635 0.02 -26.09 46.23
N THR A 636 -1.21 -25.60 46.43
CA THR A 636 -2.23 -26.25 47.27
C THR A 636 -3.49 -26.69 46.51
N SER A 637 -3.68 -26.19 45.28
CA SER A 637 -4.84 -26.56 44.48
C SER A 637 -4.78 -28.05 44.08
N PRO A 638 -5.86 -28.83 44.31
CA PRO A 638 -5.96 -30.19 43.81
C PRO A 638 -6.33 -30.25 42.31
N ALA A 639 -6.72 -29.13 41.70
CA ALA A 639 -7.01 -29.07 40.27
C ALA A 639 -5.70 -28.99 39.45
N SER A 640 -5.66 -29.64 38.29
CA SER A 640 -4.48 -29.60 37.42
C SER A 640 -4.26 -28.20 36.86
N PHE A 641 -2.98 -27.83 36.75
CA PHE A 641 -2.56 -26.71 35.91
C PHE A 641 -1.79 -27.30 34.74
N THR A 642 -2.45 -27.37 33.60
CA THR A 642 -1.87 -28.00 32.41
C THR A 642 -1.13 -26.94 31.62
N VAL A 643 0.14 -27.22 31.30
CA VAL A 643 0.93 -26.47 30.32
C VAL A 643 1.16 -27.37 29.12
N GLY A 644 0.82 -26.91 27.93
CA GLY A 644 0.88 -27.68 26.70
C GLY A 644 1.48 -26.91 25.54
N ALA A 645 1.55 -27.59 24.40
CA ALA A 645 1.82 -26.98 23.10
C ALA A 645 0.94 -27.60 22.04
N GLU A 646 0.41 -26.78 21.14
CA GLU A 646 -0.42 -27.16 19.99
C GLU A 646 0.28 -26.78 18.69
N ASN A 647 -0.28 -27.20 17.55
CA ASN A 647 0.31 -27.00 16.22
C ASN A 647 1.73 -27.57 16.11
N VAL A 648 2.02 -28.68 16.80
CA VAL A 648 3.29 -29.41 16.67
C VAL A 648 3.17 -30.51 15.63
N VAL A 649 4.30 -30.95 15.09
CA VAL A 649 4.33 -32.09 14.16
C VAL A 649 3.83 -33.35 14.86
N SER A 650 2.91 -34.07 14.21
CA SER A 650 2.30 -35.30 14.74
C SER A 650 3.30 -36.45 14.93
N HIS A 651 3.01 -37.28 15.94
CA HIS A 651 3.76 -38.46 16.36
C HIS A 651 5.23 -38.22 16.70
N GLN A 652 5.60 -37.00 17.08
CA GLN A 652 6.94 -36.64 17.47
C GLN A 652 7.14 -36.73 18.98
N ASN A 653 8.34 -37.12 19.39
CA ASN A 653 8.72 -37.10 20.79
C ASN A 653 9.18 -35.70 21.18
N GLY A 654 8.73 -35.22 22.33
CA GLY A 654 9.09 -33.92 22.88
C GLY A 654 9.19 -33.93 24.39
N ILE A 655 9.68 -32.82 24.91
CA ILE A 655 9.74 -32.51 26.34
C ILE A 655 9.32 -31.06 26.53
N MET A 656 8.83 -30.77 27.73
CA MET A 656 8.79 -29.40 28.21
C MET A 656 10.04 -29.15 29.05
N PHE A 657 10.65 -27.98 28.90
CA PHE A 657 11.60 -27.48 29.86
C PHE A 657 11.11 -26.17 30.46
N TYR A 658 11.61 -25.83 31.65
CA TYR A 658 11.31 -24.57 32.29
C TYR A 658 12.49 -24.02 33.08
N GLY A 659 12.52 -22.70 33.26
CA GLY A 659 13.47 -21.96 34.08
C GLY A 659 12.79 -20.84 34.89
N TYR A 660 13.60 -20.03 35.58
CA TYR A 660 13.14 -18.97 36.49
C TYR A 660 13.40 -17.55 36.00
N ALA A 661 13.91 -17.41 34.78
CA ALA A 661 14.10 -16.13 34.10
C ALA A 661 13.89 -16.33 32.60
N PRO A 662 13.50 -15.27 31.86
CA PRO A 662 13.43 -15.33 30.41
C PRO A 662 14.85 -15.22 29.81
N ALA A 663 15.01 -15.75 28.60
CA ALA A 663 16.19 -15.60 27.76
C ALA A 663 15.76 -15.47 26.30
N TYR A 664 16.70 -15.18 25.40
CA TYR A 664 16.44 -15.07 23.96
C TYR A 664 17.63 -15.63 23.17
N THR A 665 18.10 -16.80 23.57
CA THR A 665 19.35 -17.36 23.06
C THR A 665 19.10 -18.20 21.81
N PRO A 666 19.88 -18.03 20.72
CA PRO A 666 19.79 -18.90 19.57
C PRO A 666 19.91 -20.38 19.97
N PHE A 667 18.96 -21.19 19.51
CA PHE A 667 18.91 -22.61 19.84
C PHE A 667 18.26 -23.39 18.71
N GLN A 668 19.08 -24.15 17.98
CA GLN A 668 18.61 -25.11 16.95
C GLN A 668 17.67 -24.46 15.90
N ASP A 669 18.14 -23.39 15.26
CA ASP A 669 17.40 -22.56 14.28
C ASP A 669 16.10 -21.94 14.82
N GLY A 670 16.01 -21.76 16.14
CA GLY A 670 14.97 -20.98 16.79
C GLY A 670 15.52 -20.29 18.03
N THR A 671 14.65 -19.89 18.95
CA THR A 671 15.02 -19.15 20.15
C THR A 671 14.69 -19.96 21.40
N LEU A 672 15.69 -20.18 22.25
CA LEU A 672 15.50 -20.66 23.61
C LEU A 672 15.06 -19.48 24.48
N CYS A 673 13.79 -19.50 24.86
CA CYS A 673 13.15 -18.36 25.49
C CYS A 673 13.22 -18.39 27.02
N ALA A 674 13.67 -19.51 27.60
CA ALA A 674 13.87 -19.69 29.05
C ALA A 674 15.36 -19.74 29.40
N ALA A 675 15.77 -19.04 30.46
CA ALA A 675 17.17 -18.95 30.87
C ALA A 675 17.74 -20.27 31.44
N PRO A 676 19.08 -20.48 31.36
CA PRO A 676 19.77 -21.62 31.98
C PRO A 676 19.49 -21.80 33.48
N MET A 677 19.81 -23.00 33.99
CA MET A 677 19.10 -23.73 35.07
C MET A 677 17.77 -24.33 34.61
N LEU A 678 17.78 -24.91 33.40
CA LEU A 678 16.61 -25.55 32.82
C LEU A 678 16.31 -26.91 33.48
N HIS A 679 15.07 -27.06 33.93
CA HIS A 679 14.50 -28.32 34.38
C HIS A 679 13.71 -28.95 33.24
N ARG A 680 13.76 -30.27 33.10
CA ARG A 680 13.11 -31.02 32.01
C ARG A 680 12.04 -31.95 32.55
N THR A 681 10.92 -32.04 31.84
CA THR A 681 9.87 -33.03 32.10
C THR A 681 10.21 -34.38 31.45
N ALA A 682 9.39 -35.39 31.73
CA ALA A 682 9.48 -36.67 31.03
C ALA A 682 9.13 -36.52 29.53
N VAL A 683 9.65 -37.41 28.70
CA VAL A 683 9.35 -37.45 27.27
C VAL A 683 7.87 -37.74 27.04
N GLN A 684 7.27 -37.01 26.12
CA GLN A 684 5.90 -37.15 25.66
C GLN A 684 5.88 -37.43 24.15
N ASN A 685 4.83 -38.08 23.66
CA ASN A 685 4.57 -38.20 22.23
C ASN A 685 3.44 -37.22 21.85
N SER A 686 3.59 -36.49 20.75
CA SER A 686 2.62 -35.47 20.35
C SER A 686 1.29 -36.03 19.87
N GLY A 687 1.17 -37.35 19.63
CA GLY A 687 -0.06 -37.92 19.09
C GLY A 687 -0.43 -37.28 17.75
N GLY A 688 -1.71 -36.93 17.57
CA GLY A 688 -2.22 -36.34 16.34
C GLY A 688 -2.61 -37.36 15.27
N ASP A 689 -3.08 -36.84 14.14
CA ASP A 689 -3.49 -37.62 12.98
C ASP A 689 -2.27 -38.27 12.29
N PRO A 690 -2.43 -39.45 11.68
CA PRO A 690 -1.36 -40.11 10.94
C PRO A 690 -0.75 -39.23 9.84
N GLY A 691 0.57 -39.32 9.68
CA GLY A 691 1.33 -38.59 8.67
C GLY A 691 1.94 -37.27 9.17
N PRO A 692 2.75 -36.60 8.33
CA PRO A 692 3.34 -35.32 8.67
C PRO A 692 2.27 -34.21 8.56
N ASN A 693 1.77 -33.75 9.70
CA ASN A 693 0.78 -32.68 9.80
C ASN A 693 0.94 -31.93 11.14
N CYS A 694 0.18 -30.84 11.33
CA CYS A 694 0.26 -29.95 12.49
C CYS A 694 -0.74 -30.30 13.62
N THR A 695 -1.28 -31.51 13.68
CA THR A 695 -2.36 -31.86 14.64
C THR A 695 -1.85 -32.42 15.97
N GLY A 696 -0.53 -32.53 16.13
CA GLY A 696 0.06 -33.01 17.38
C GLY A 696 -0.09 -31.99 18.51
N SER A 697 -0.03 -32.48 19.74
CA SER A 697 -0.01 -31.65 20.95
C SER A 697 0.75 -32.29 22.12
N PHE A 698 1.28 -31.45 23.02
CA PHE A 698 1.88 -31.86 24.29
C PHE A 698 1.09 -31.32 25.47
N SER A 699 1.15 -31.99 26.62
CA SER A 699 0.35 -31.63 27.79
C SER A 699 0.98 -32.13 29.09
N VAL A 700 1.42 -31.22 29.95
CA VAL A 700 2.04 -31.50 31.24
C VAL A 700 1.19 -30.92 32.36
N ASP A 701 0.78 -31.75 33.33
CA ASP A 701 0.24 -31.25 34.61
C ASP A 701 1.37 -30.68 35.47
N PHE A 702 1.48 -29.36 35.47
CA PHE A 702 2.51 -28.63 36.18
C PHE A 702 2.20 -28.49 37.67
N ASN A 703 0.94 -28.57 38.11
CA ASN A 703 0.63 -28.62 39.55
C ASN A 703 1.12 -29.94 40.16
N ALA A 704 0.98 -31.07 39.44
CA ALA A 704 1.61 -32.32 39.86
C ALA A 704 3.15 -32.19 39.97
N ARG A 705 3.78 -31.44 39.06
CA ARG A 705 5.22 -31.15 39.13
C ARG A 705 5.59 -30.30 40.34
N ILE A 706 4.87 -29.21 40.60
CA ILE A 706 5.03 -28.34 41.77
C ILE A 706 4.94 -29.17 43.06
N GLN A 707 3.90 -29.99 43.19
CA GLN A 707 3.59 -30.75 44.41
C GLN A 707 4.50 -31.97 44.60
N SER A 708 5.20 -32.42 43.55
CA SER A 708 6.11 -33.58 43.64
C SER A 708 7.32 -33.35 44.55
N GLY A 709 7.69 -32.09 44.81
CA GLY A 709 8.89 -31.74 45.56
C GLY A 709 10.21 -32.06 44.85
N VAL A 710 10.18 -32.55 43.60
CA VAL A 710 11.38 -32.81 42.79
C VAL A 710 12.18 -31.54 42.54
N ASP A 711 11.47 -30.42 42.44
CA ASP A 711 12.04 -29.10 42.31
C ASP A 711 11.60 -28.24 43.51
N PRO A 712 12.47 -28.06 44.51
CA PRO A 712 12.12 -27.34 45.74
C PRO A 712 11.93 -25.84 45.52
N LEU A 713 12.35 -25.28 44.38
CA LEU A 713 12.19 -23.86 44.06
C LEU A 713 10.79 -23.52 43.53
N LEU A 714 9.95 -24.52 43.21
CA LEU A 714 8.56 -24.30 42.82
C LEU A 714 7.69 -23.95 44.03
N GLN A 715 7.73 -22.68 44.43
CA GLN A 715 7.04 -22.13 45.60
C GLN A 715 6.11 -20.97 45.21
N PRO A 716 5.13 -20.59 46.07
CA PRO A 716 4.28 -19.44 45.79
C PRO A 716 5.08 -18.16 45.58
N GLY A 717 4.70 -17.38 44.58
CA GLY A 717 5.37 -16.13 44.18
C GLY A 717 6.53 -16.31 43.20
N VAL A 718 6.93 -17.56 42.89
CA VAL A 718 7.96 -17.83 41.87
C VAL A 718 7.34 -17.75 40.49
N ARG A 719 8.00 -17.02 39.59
CA ARG A 719 7.66 -16.96 38.17
C ARG A 719 8.43 -18.01 37.39
N ILE A 720 7.72 -18.72 36.53
CA ILE A 720 8.23 -19.80 35.70
C ILE A 720 8.11 -19.42 34.24
N TYR A 721 9.10 -19.86 33.47
CA TYR A 721 9.21 -19.66 32.03
C TYR A 721 9.36 -21.03 31.38
N ALA A 722 8.31 -21.53 30.72
CA ALA A 722 8.22 -22.88 30.18
C ALA A 722 8.16 -22.87 28.65
N GLN A 723 8.81 -23.82 27.99
CA GLN A 723 8.81 -23.96 26.53
C GLN A 723 8.90 -25.44 26.16
N HIS A 724 8.28 -25.80 25.03
CA HIS A 724 8.35 -27.15 24.50
C HIS A 724 9.44 -27.26 23.43
N TRP A 725 10.17 -28.37 23.48
CA TRP A 725 11.09 -28.80 22.42
C TRP A 725 10.70 -30.18 21.97
N PHE A 726 10.74 -30.41 20.66
CA PHE A 726 10.36 -31.69 20.09
C PHE A 726 11.16 -32.02 18.85
N ARG A 727 11.11 -33.29 18.45
CA ARG A 727 11.74 -33.77 17.22
C ARG A 727 11.00 -33.25 16.00
N ASP A 728 11.75 -32.75 15.03
CA ASP A 728 11.25 -32.44 13.70
C ASP A 728 12.31 -32.89 12.69
N PRO A 729 12.33 -34.19 12.33
CA PRO A 729 13.45 -34.77 11.59
C PRO A 729 13.73 -34.15 10.22
N ALA A 730 12.75 -33.46 9.63
CA ALA A 730 12.89 -32.83 8.32
C ALA A 730 13.27 -31.34 8.38
N ALA A 731 13.25 -30.72 9.57
CA ALA A 731 13.83 -29.39 9.76
C ALA A 731 15.37 -29.45 9.75
N ALA A 732 16.04 -28.36 9.39
CA ALA A 732 17.50 -28.28 9.32
C ALA A 732 18.20 -28.69 10.63
N SER A 733 17.72 -28.20 11.77
CA SER A 733 18.20 -28.60 13.10
C SER A 733 17.67 -29.94 13.62
N SER A 734 16.80 -30.64 12.87
CA SER A 734 16.05 -31.83 13.29
C SER A 734 15.09 -31.63 14.49
N SER A 735 14.71 -30.39 14.80
CA SER A 735 13.90 -30.03 15.97
C SER A 735 12.95 -28.87 15.75
N GLY A 736 11.89 -28.85 16.56
CA GLY A 736 10.93 -27.77 16.69
C GLY A 736 10.91 -27.18 18.10
N LEU A 737 10.45 -25.93 18.20
CA LEU A 737 10.29 -25.17 19.44
C LEU A 737 8.94 -24.46 19.41
N SER A 738 8.20 -24.50 20.51
CA SER A 738 7.09 -23.57 20.72
C SER A 738 7.61 -22.17 21.04
N ASP A 739 6.72 -21.17 21.06
CA ASP A 739 6.91 -19.99 21.90
C ASP A 739 7.04 -20.42 23.39
N ALA A 740 7.09 -19.47 24.32
CA ALA A 740 7.21 -19.79 25.74
C ALA A 740 6.05 -19.24 26.54
N LEU A 741 5.73 -19.90 27.65
CA LEU A 741 4.72 -19.48 28.61
C LEU A 741 5.40 -18.91 29.85
N GLN A 742 5.02 -17.69 30.26
CA GLN A 742 5.28 -17.19 31.60
C GLN A 742 4.09 -17.46 32.52
N PHE A 743 4.34 -17.85 33.77
CA PHE A 743 3.31 -17.89 34.81
C PHE A 743 3.87 -17.76 36.23
N SER A 744 3.09 -17.20 37.15
CA SER A 744 3.42 -17.16 38.59
C SER A 744 2.69 -18.25 39.38
N ILE A 745 3.41 -18.91 40.30
CA ILE A 745 2.84 -19.93 41.18
C ILE A 745 2.07 -19.26 42.32
N GLY A 746 0.78 -19.58 42.45
CA GLY A 746 -0.05 -19.18 43.57
C GLY A 746 0.06 -20.11 44.79
N PRO A 747 -0.50 -19.70 45.94
CA PRO A 747 -0.67 -20.59 47.08
C PRO A 747 -1.49 -21.82 46.68
#